data_AF-A0A7W5V3Y0-F1
#
_entry.id   AF-A0A7W5V3Y0-F1
#
_cell.length_a   1.000
_cell.length_b   1.000
_cell.length_c   1.000
_cell.angle_alpha   90.00
_cell.angle_beta   90.00
_cell.angle_gamma   90.00
#
_symmetry.space_group_name_H-M   'P 1'
#
loop_
_entity.id
_entity.type
_entity.pdbx_description
1 polymer ?
#
loop_
_entity_poly.entity_id
_entity_poly.type
_entity_poly.pdbx_seq_one_letter_code
_entity_poly.pdbx_strand_id
1 'polypeptide(L)'
;MRELLRHAAIFEPGDPPRTGTMAFLDPEGGERVTIAEPEGLREARVTRVPVNEAIAQLSRARADDNAHPATRFWGTVALLALQLVARGRIRPGVTSGDYAAWRAGPLDAADVAKMKELADAMPAAARAIPLEGVLLLPDAEGLVRAFLDAVADGMPRSPGALRAVGVPAFSAAKPVKAPQLREWAADPGVRLSLRVESDGDGHERFRAVVQLHSLSDPTLVVDAADLWEGRDPGLGARAKVEALVELRRAVRRWPPLERLLDAEVPDELELTDEEVSALLSGAAAGIDVHWPRELVRGVSARAMIDGESSGLFSFNWHLSLGDDPLTAAEMDRLAEAHRPVVRLRDQWVLIDPAMARKAANREMKPLTGIEAIGAALTGTALVEEEEIEVSPGPVLDELRGRLLAEPVEQPPALAATLRDYQLAGLRWLAQMTALGLGGCLADDMGLGKTITLIALHLHRGGGPTLVVCPASLLGNWEREIARFAPGVPVRRYHGTQRTLPESGFVLTTYGTMRVDAAKLAEHPWDLVVADEAQHVKNHRSGTAKALREIPSAARVALTGTPVENTLSELWAILDWTTPGLLGSLARFRARWEPQPDKLGRLIAPFLLRRKKSDPGIAPELPPKTETDRPVSLTREQTVLYEATVRELMSAISDADGMARRGLIVKLLTGLKQICNHPAQFLHEKDPALEGRSGKLELLDELLDTILAEDGAVLVFTQYVTMARLLERHLAARGVATQFLHGGTPVPRREEMVRRFQDGESPVFLLSLKAAGTGLNLTRADHVIHFDRWWNPAVEDQATDRAYRIGQTKPVQVHRLIAEGTVEDRIAAMLETKRSLAEAVLSNNFTELTDADLLNLVELR
;
A
#
# COMPACT_ATOMS: atom_id res chain seq x y z
N MET A 1 -30.83 -8.03 22.20
CA MET A 1 -29.96 -6.85 22.45
C MET A 1 -30.00 -5.81 21.31
N ARG A 2 -29.76 -6.15 20.03
CA ARG A 2 -29.87 -5.16 18.93
C ARG A 2 -31.27 -4.58 18.76
N GLU A 3 -32.31 -5.39 18.94
CA GLU A 3 -33.71 -4.94 18.89
C GLU A 3 -34.05 -3.97 20.03
N LEU A 4 -33.42 -4.14 21.21
CA LEU A 4 -33.60 -3.25 22.37
C LEU A 4 -33.16 -1.81 22.07
N LEU A 5 -32.25 -1.59 21.12
CA LEU A 5 -31.76 -0.25 20.77
C LEU A 5 -32.85 0.64 20.13
N ARG A 6 -33.91 0.02 19.59
CA ARG A 6 -35.08 0.71 19.02
C ARG A 6 -36.05 1.21 20.10
N HIS A 7 -35.89 0.77 21.34
CA HIS A 7 -36.69 1.19 22.49
C HIS A 7 -35.97 2.26 23.31
N ALA A 8 -36.72 3.05 24.07
CA ALA A 8 -36.15 4.07 24.94
C ALA A 8 -35.35 3.43 26.09
N ALA A 9 -34.09 3.83 26.24
CA ALA A 9 -33.23 3.41 27.33
C ALA A 9 -33.24 4.44 28.49
N ILE A 10 -33.36 3.95 29.71
CA ILE A 10 -33.36 4.73 30.95
C ILE A 10 -32.27 4.17 31.87
N PHE A 11 -31.40 5.02 32.41
CA PHE A 11 -30.37 4.59 33.35
C PHE A 11 -30.90 4.58 34.79
N GLU A 12 -30.69 3.47 35.50
CA GLU A 12 -30.98 3.29 36.92
C GLU A 12 -29.65 3.16 37.68
N PRO A 13 -29.26 4.18 38.48
CA PRO A 13 -28.02 4.14 39.26
C PRO A 13 -28.02 3.02 40.31
N GLY A 14 -26.86 2.43 40.57
CA GLY A 14 -26.64 1.43 41.62
C GLY A 14 -25.56 1.85 42.63
N ASP A 15 -25.56 1.23 43.82
CA ASP A 15 -24.48 1.36 44.81
C ASP A 15 -23.88 -0.03 45.11
N PRO A 16 -22.61 -0.31 44.75
CA PRO A 16 -21.65 0.59 44.08
C PRO A 16 -21.99 0.86 42.60
N PRO A 17 -21.51 1.96 41.98
CA PRO A 17 -21.90 2.41 40.64
C PRO A 17 -21.98 1.33 39.56
N ARG A 18 -21.06 0.35 39.56
CA ARG A 18 -21.07 -0.77 38.61
C ARG A 18 -22.28 -1.70 38.65
N THR A 19 -23.13 -1.63 39.68
CA THR A 19 -24.38 -2.40 39.77
C THR A 19 -25.54 -1.72 39.07
N GLY A 20 -25.34 -0.53 38.50
CA GLY A 20 -26.36 0.18 37.73
C GLY A 20 -26.81 -0.57 36.47
N THR A 21 -28.05 -0.32 36.05
CA THR A 21 -28.71 -0.99 34.93
C THR A 21 -29.28 0.00 33.92
N MET A 22 -29.36 -0.44 32.67
CA MET A 22 -30.13 0.20 31.60
C MET A 22 -31.47 -0.50 31.47
N ALA A 23 -32.56 0.20 31.79
CA ALA A 23 -33.92 -0.25 31.55
C ALA A 23 -34.38 0.19 30.15
N PHE A 24 -34.59 -0.77 29.25
CA PHE A 24 -35.16 -0.52 27.93
C PHE A 24 -36.68 -0.69 28.00
N LEU A 25 -37.46 0.29 27.53
CA LEU A 25 -38.93 0.22 27.46
C LEU A 25 -39.39 -0.75 26.37
N ASP A 26 -39.25 -2.04 26.66
CA ASP A 26 -39.49 -3.18 25.78
C ASP A 26 -40.89 -3.78 26.01
N PRO A 27 -41.80 -3.74 25.02
CA PRO A 27 -43.13 -4.33 25.13
C PRO A 27 -43.13 -5.84 25.45
N GLU A 28 -42.07 -6.56 25.07
CA GLU A 28 -41.89 -7.98 25.34
C GLU A 28 -41.21 -8.25 26.69
N GLY A 29 -40.78 -7.19 27.39
CA GLY A 29 -40.14 -7.28 28.70
C GLY A 29 -41.01 -7.95 29.77
N GLY A 30 -40.34 -8.65 30.69
CA GLY A 30 -40.98 -9.41 31.77
C GLY A 30 -41.31 -8.57 33.02
N GLU A 31 -40.63 -7.44 33.23
CA GLU A 31 -40.75 -6.60 34.41
C GLU A 31 -41.57 -5.34 34.12
N ARG A 32 -42.35 -4.86 35.10
CA ARG A 32 -43.16 -3.63 34.96
C ARG A 32 -42.55 -2.50 35.76
N VAL A 33 -42.54 -1.29 35.19
CA VAL A 33 -42.13 -0.05 35.87
C VAL A 33 -43.16 1.03 35.62
N THR A 34 -43.26 1.98 36.54
CA THR A 34 -44.03 3.20 36.31
C THR A 34 -43.13 4.23 35.63
N ILE A 35 -43.58 4.79 34.52
CA ILE A 35 -42.92 5.90 33.83
C ILE A 35 -43.81 7.14 33.86
N ALA A 36 -43.18 8.31 33.86
CA ALA A 36 -43.83 9.60 33.72
C ALA A 36 -43.78 10.07 32.27
N GLU A 37 -44.94 10.36 31.70
CA GLU A 37 -45.14 10.94 30.38
C GLU A 37 -45.87 12.30 30.55
N PRO A 38 -45.88 13.18 29.53
CA PRO A 38 -46.57 14.48 29.62
C PRO A 38 -48.05 14.39 30.02
N GLU A 39 -48.70 13.25 29.73
CA GLU A 39 -50.12 12.98 29.95
C GLU A 39 -50.41 12.31 31.31
N GLY A 40 -49.37 11.96 32.08
CA GLY A 40 -49.50 11.33 33.39
C GLY A 40 -48.55 10.14 33.61
N LEU A 41 -48.86 9.32 34.62
CA LEU A 41 -48.12 8.10 34.91
C LEU A 41 -48.68 6.91 34.11
N ARG A 42 -47.79 6.11 33.52
CA ARG A 42 -48.14 4.90 32.78
C ARG A 42 -47.27 3.74 33.24
N GLU A 43 -47.85 2.53 33.31
CA GLU A 43 -47.06 1.33 33.46
C GLU A 43 -46.48 0.89 32.10
N ALA A 44 -45.18 0.60 32.09
CA ALA A 44 -44.45 0.09 30.94
C ALA A 44 -43.73 -1.21 31.30
N ARG A 45 -43.56 -2.08 30.30
CA ARG A 45 -42.70 -3.26 30.42
C ARG A 45 -41.26 -2.86 30.11
N VAL A 46 -40.31 -3.47 30.81
CA VAL A 46 -38.90 -3.20 30.63
C VAL A 46 -38.05 -4.46 30.57
N THR A 47 -36.94 -4.34 29.88
CA THR A 47 -35.83 -5.30 29.90
C THR A 47 -34.61 -4.58 30.49
N ARG A 48 -34.12 -5.06 31.64
CA ARG A 48 -32.96 -4.48 32.35
C ARG A 48 -31.67 -5.17 31.93
N VAL A 49 -30.66 -4.36 31.60
CA VAL A 49 -29.34 -4.84 31.19
C VAL A 49 -28.27 -4.16 32.05
N PRO A 50 -27.33 -4.91 32.66
CA PRO A 50 -26.19 -4.32 33.36
C PRO A 50 -25.41 -3.34 32.47
N VAL A 51 -24.96 -2.21 33.02
CA VAL A 51 -24.26 -1.18 32.23
C VAL A 51 -23.05 -1.75 31.50
N ASN A 52 -22.24 -2.59 32.14
CA ASN A 52 -21.06 -3.23 31.53
C ASN A 52 -21.39 -4.07 30.28
N GLU A 53 -22.57 -4.68 30.22
CA GLU A 53 -23.04 -5.46 29.07
C GLU A 53 -23.68 -4.56 28.00
N ALA A 54 -24.26 -3.42 28.40
CA ALA A 54 -24.92 -2.48 27.51
C ALA A 54 -23.95 -1.54 26.74
N ILE A 55 -22.79 -1.20 27.31
CA ILE A 55 -21.84 -0.20 26.77
C ILE A 55 -21.51 -0.42 25.29
N ALA A 56 -21.19 -1.65 24.88
CA ALA A 56 -20.78 -1.95 23.52
C ALA A 56 -21.91 -1.70 22.50
N GLN A 57 -23.17 -1.91 22.89
CA GLN A 57 -24.33 -1.71 22.02
C GLN A 57 -24.80 -0.26 22.06
N LEU A 58 -24.79 0.39 23.23
CA LEU A 58 -25.07 1.82 23.36
C LEU A 58 -24.11 2.68 22.53
N SER A 59 -22.81 2.37 22.56
CA SER A 59 -21.80 3.09 21.78
C SER A 59 -22.07 3.03 20.27
N ARG A 60 -22.61 1.90 19.79
CA ARG A 60 -23.02 1.72 18.39
C ARG A 60 -24.33 2.43 18.08
N ALA A 61 -25.29 2.40 19.01
CA ALA A 61 -26.61 3.01 18.84
C ALA A 61 -26.53 4.50 18.50
N ARG A 62 -25.53 5.23 19.01
CA ARG A 62 -25.33 6.65 18.71
C ARG A 62 -25.31 6.97 17.21
N ALA A 63 -24.72 6.08 16.41
CA ALA A 63 -24.57 6.22 14.95
C ALA A 63 -25.63 5.44 14.15
N ASP A 64 -26.61 4.83 14.82
CA ASP A 64 -27.70 4.11 14.18
C ASP A 64 -28.94 5.01 14.12
N ASP A 65 -29.38 5.36 12.91
CA ASP A 65 -30.56 6.19 12.69
C ASP A 65 -31.87 5.49 13.10
N ASN A 66 -31.85 4.17 13.26
CA ASN A 66 -33.00 3.40 13.74
C ASN A 66 -33.04 3.27 15.27
N ALA A 67 -32.02 3.77 15.99
CA ALA A 67 -32.01 3.72 17.45
C ALA A 67 -32.88 4.83 18.05
N HIS A 68 -33.55 4.52 19.16
CA HIS A 68 -34.39 5.50 19.86
C HIS A 68 -33.55 6.69 20.35
N PRO A 69 -34.06 7.94 20.32
CA PRO A 69 -33.30 9.13 20.75
C PRO A 69 -32.71 9.03 22.16
N ALA A 70 -33.47 8.51 23.13
CA ALA A 70 -32.99 8.26 24.50
C ALA A 70 -31.80 7.27 24.54
N THR A 71 -31.79 6.28 23.65
CA THR A 71 -30.73 5.28 23.54
C THR A 71 -29.50 5.86 22.84
N ARG A 72 -29.69 6.70 21.81
CA ARG A 72 -28.60 7.47 21.17
C ARG A 72 -27.94 8.44 22.15
N PHE A 73 -28.74 9.07 23.01
CA PHE A 73 -28.26 9.93 24.08
C PHE A 73 -27.33 9.16 25.03
N TRP A 74 -27.78 8.05 25.62
CA TRP A 74 -26.95 7.22 26.48
C TRP A 74 -25.73 6.62 25.76
N GLY A 75 -25.83 6.38 24.45
CA GLY A 75 -24.67 6.06 23.60
C GLY A 75 -23.62 7.16 23.51
N THR A 76 -24.05 8.43 23.54
CA THR A 76 -23.14 9.59 23.56
C THR A 76 -22.49 9.76 24.93
N VAL A 77 -23.24 9.57 26.01
CA VAL A 77 -22.70 9.57 27.38
C VAL A 77 -21.71 8.41 27.58
N ALA A 78 -22.00 7.23 27.02
CA ALA A 78 -21.09 6.08 27.02
C ALA A 78 -19.75 6.37 26.33
N LEU A 79 -19.76 7.10 25.21
CA LEU A 79 -18.50 7.51 24.59
C LEU A 79 -17.68 8.43 25.50
N LEU A 80 -18.32 9.44 26.11
CA LEU A 80 -17.62 10.36 27.02
C LEU A 80 -16.99 9.59 28.19
N ALA A 81 -17.72 8.63 28.76
CA ALA A 81 -17.21 7.76 29.81
C ALA A 81 -16.00 6.93 29.35
N LEU A 82 -16.06 6.33 28.16
CA LEU A 82 -14.95 5.56 27.59
C LEU A 82 -13.74 6.45 27.29
N GLN A 83 -13.94 7.68 26.83
CA GLN A 83 -12.85 8.65 26.60
C GLN A 83 -12.19 9.08 27.91
N LEU A 84 -12.95 9.24 29.00
CA LEU A 84 -12.39 9.51 30.32
C LEU A 84 -11.56 8.33 30.82
N VAL A 85 -12.08 7.10 30.70
CA VAL A 85 -11.36 5.87 31.07
C VAL A 85 -10.09 5.69 30.23
N ALA A 86 -10.16 5.89 28.90
CA ALA A 86 -9.02 5.78 28.00
C ALA A 86 -7.93 6.82 28.29
N ARG A 87 -8.30 8.03 28.74
CA ARG A 87 -7.38 9.07 29.23
C ARG A 87 -6.85 8.79 30.65
N GLY A 88 -7.19 7.65 31.25
CA GLY A 88 -6.79 7.29 32.61
C GLY A 88 -7.44 8.15 33.71
N ARG A 89 -8.53 8.87 33.40
CA ARG A 89 -9.25 9.74 34.34
C ARG A 89 -10.21 8.92 35.21
N ILE A 90 -9.66 8.03 36.02
CA ILE A 90 -10.40 7.26 37.03
C ILE A 90 -9.70 7.35 38.37
N ARG A 91 -10.48 7.43 39.45
CA ARG A 91 -9.96 7.53 40.82
C ARG A 91 -10.66 6.58 41.79
N PRO A 92 -9.94 6.06 42.79
CA PRO A 92 -10.55 5.23 43.83
C PRO A 92 -11.41 6.09 44.77
N GLY A 93 -12.53 5.55 45.22
CA GLY A 93 -13.49 6.20 46.10
C GLY A 93 -14.24 5.21 46.99
N VAL A 94 -14.88 5.72 48.05
CA VAL A 94 -15.83 4.97 48.87
C VAL A 94 -17.23 5.55 48.64
N THR A 95 -18.22 4.69 48.38
CA THR A 95 -19.61 5.10 48.14
C THR A 95 -20.36 5.39 49.44
N SER A 96 -21.60 5.87 49.33
CA SER A 96 -22.51 6.06 50.47
C SER A 96 -22.75 4.75 51.25
N GLY A 97 -22.90 3.62 50.55
CA GLY A 97 -23.07 2.29 51.15
C GLY A 97 -21.79 1.64 51.68
N ASP A 98 -20.71 2.42 51.84
CA ASP A 98 -19.37 2.01 52.26
C ASP A 98 -18.64 1.11 51.25
N TYR A 99 -19.06 1.04 49.99
CA TYR A 99 -18.40 0.19 48.99
C TYR A 99 -17.20 0.89 48.35
N ALA A 100 -16.12 0.15 48.11
CA ALA A 100 -15.02 0.63 47.31
C ALA A 100 -15.39 0.60 45.81
N ALA A 101 -15.23 1.75 45.16
CA ALA A 101 -15.60 1.99 43.77
C ALA A 101 -14.60 2.91 43.08
N TRP A 102 -14.41 2.74 41.77
CA TRP A 102 -13.76 3.76 40.95
C TRP A 102 -14.79 4.78 40.51
N ARG A 103 -14.36 6.03 40.40
CA ARG A 103 -15.17 7.15 39.94
C ARG A 103 -14.47 7.82 38.77
N ALA A 104 -15.21 8.38 37.84
CA ALA A 104 -14.66 9.14 36.73
C ALA A 104 -14.07 10.47 37.23
N GLY A 105 -12.81 10.76 36.93
CA GLY A 105 -12.17 12.02 37.27
C GLY A 105 -10.72 11.88 37.75
N PRO A 106 -10.06 13.00 38.06
CA PRO A 106 -10.60 14.37 38.10
C PRO A 106 -11.00 14.88 36.70
N LEU A 107 -12.14 15.58 36.63
CA LEU A 107 -12.67 16.17 35.40
C LEU A 107 -12.04 17.56 35.21
N ASP A 108 -11.59 17.88 34.00
CA ASP A 108 -11.16 19.23 33.65
C ASP A 108 -12.35 20.13 33.26
N ALA A 109 -12.09 21.40 32.98
CA ALA A 109 -13.14 22.37 32.62
C ALA A 109 -13.92 21.96 31.36
N ALA A 110 -13.26 21.32 30.39
CA ALA A 110 -13.90 20.85 29.16
C ALA A 110 -14.78 19.63 29.42
N ASP A 111 -14.33 18.70 30.27
CA ASP A 111 -15.10 17.54 30.71
C ASP A 111 -16.37 17.97 31.47
N VAL A 112 -16.26 18.95 32.36
CA VAL A 112 -17.40 19.52 33.10
C VAL A 112 -18.38 20.23 32.16
N ALA A 113 -17.87 21.03 31.22
CA ALA A 113 -18.71 21.69 30.22
C ALA A 113 -19.48 20.68 29.36
N LYS A 114 -18.82 19.60 28.92
CA LYS A 114 -19.44 18.54 28.11
C LYS A 114 -20.48 17.75 28.89
N MET A 115 -20.22 17.49 30.18
CA MET A 115 -21.19 16.85 31.06
C MET A 115 -22.46 17.69 31.21
N LYS A 116 -22.31 19.01 31.41
CA LYS A 116 -23.45 19.94 31.50
C LYS A 116 -24.23 20.04 30.19
N GLU A 117 -23.54 20.14 29.06
CA GLU A 117 -24.17 20.14 27.73
C GLU A 117 -25.01 18.86 27.51
N LEU A 118 -24.52 17.70 27.94
CA LEU A 118 -25.27 16.45 27.87
C LEU A 118 -26.44 16.42 28.85
N ALA A 119 -26.29 16.95 30.07
CA ALA A 119 -27.38 17.04 31.03
C ALA A 119 -28.53 17.92 30.48
N ASP A 120 -28.18 19.08 29.90
CA ASP A 120 -29.15 20.01 29.29
C ASP A 120 -29.85 19.41 28.07
N ALA A 121 -29.14 18.57 27.29
CA ALA A 121 -29.67 17.90 26.11
C ALA A 121 -30.43 16.59 26.42
N MET A 122 -30.55 16.18 27.69
CA MET A 122 -31.13 14.88 28.06
C MET A 122 -32.62 14.78 27.67
N PRO A 123 -33.01 13.85 26.78
CA PRO A 123 -34.42 13.63 26.45
C PRO A 123 -35.21 13.21 27.70
N ALA A 124 -36.45 13.70 27.86
CA ALA A 124 -37.32 13.29 28.97
C ALA A 124 -37.50 11.76 29.05
N ALA A 125 -37.61 11.10 27.89
CA ALA A 125 -37.69 9.64 27.77
C ALA A 125 -36.44 8.89 28.30
N ALA A 126 -35.29 9.56 28.44
CA ALA A 126 -34.04 8.97 28.95
C ALA A 126 -33.98 8.92 30.48
N ARG A 127 -34.90 9.61 31.17
CA ARG A 127 -35.03 9.68 32.63
C ARG A 127 -36.49 9.57 33.10
N ALA A 128 -37.32 8.84 32.35
CA ALA A 128 -38.77 8.82 32.54
C ALA A 128 -39.24 8.01 33.77
N ILE A 129 -38.36 7.30 34.46
CA ILE A 129 -38.70 6.61 35.72
C ILE A 129 -38.61 7.65 36.86
N PRO A 130 -39.71 7.95 37.58
CA PRO A 130 -39.70 8.90 38.68
C PRO A 130 -38.96 8.35 39.90
N LEU A 131 -38.49 9.25 40.76
CA LEU A 131 -37.89 8.89 42.04
C LEU A 131 -38.92 8.20 42.96
N GLU A 132 -38.48 7.22 43.75
CA GLU A 132 -39.38 6.48 44.65
C GLU A 132 -40.13 7.42 45.62
N GLY A 133 -41.46 7.33 45.64
CA GLY A 133 -42.31 8.06 46.58
C GLY A 133 -42.59 9.53 46.24
N VAL A 134 -42.03 10.09 45.14
CA VAL A 134 -42.27 11.47 44.71
C VAL A 134 -42.43 11.58 43.19
N LEU A 135 -43.34 12.42 42.70
CA LEU A 135 -43.54 12.67 41.26
C LEU A 135 -42.48 13.64 40.70
N LEU A 136 -41.21 13.29 40.85
CA LEU A 136 -40.07 14.05 40.33
C LEU A 136 -39.16 13.13 39.53
N LEU A 137 -38.74 13.60 38.35
CA LEU A 137 -37.73 12.89 37.56
C LEU A 137 -36.34 13.11 38.18
N PRO A 138 -35.41 12.16 38.05
CA PRO A 138 -34.05 12.33 38.51
C PRO A 138 -33.36 13.54 37.86
N ASP A 139 -32.46 14.17 38.62
CA ASP A 139 -31.62 15.24 38.12
C ASP A 139 -30.74 14.76 36.95
N ALA A 140 -30.70 15.54 35.88
CA ALA A 140 -30.03 15.15 34.64
C ALA A 140 -28.51 15.14 34.81
N GLU A 141 -27.94 16.13 35.49
CA GLU A 141 -26.51 16.23 35.75
C GLU A 141 -26.05 15.09 36.66
N GLY A 142 -26.80 14.84 37.74
CA GLY A 142 -26.59 13.70 38.64
C GLY A 142 -26.66 12.34 37.95
N LEU A 143 -27.61 12.13 37.03
CA LEU A 143 -27.73 10.89 36.26
C LEU A 143 -26.57 10.68 35.29
N VAL A 144 -26.17 11.72 34.54
CA VAL A 144 -24.99 11.65 33.66
C VAL A 144 -23.76 11.30 34.49
N ARG A 145 -23.56 12.01 35.61
CA ARG A 145 -22.44 11.78 36.52
C ARG A 145 -22.41 10.34 37.06
N ALA A 146 -23.54 9.83 37.52
CA ALA A 146 -23.67 8.47 38.01
C ALA A 146 -23.39 7.41 36.92
N PHE A 147 -23.77 7.68 35.67
CA PHE A 147 -23.47 6.80 34.55
C PHE A 147 -21.97 6.78 34.21
N LEU A 148 -21.30 7.94 34.22
CA LEU A 148 -19.84 8.01 34.05
C LEU A 148 -19.13 7.18 35.13
N ASP A 149 -19.59 7.28 36.38
CA ASP A 149 -19.06 6.51 37.50
C ASP A 149 -19.35 5.00 37.35
N ALA A 150 -20.51 4.60 36.83
CA ALA A 150 -20.85 3.19 36.58
C ALA A 150 -19.92 2.54 35.54
N VAL A 151 -19.61 3.27 34.46
CA VAL A 151 -18.65 2.81 33.44
C VAL A 151 -17.23 2.77 34.00
N ALA A 152 -16.81 3.83 34.70
CA ALA A 152 -15.48 3.90 35.32
C ALA A 152 -15.26 2.79 36.36
N ASP A 153 -16.30 2.41 37.10
CA ASP A 153 -16.26 1.32 38.07
C ASP A 153 -16.33 -0.08 37.42
N GLY A 154 -16.91 -0.21 36.22
CA GLY A 154 -16.95 -1.49 35.52
C GLY A 154 -15.62 -1.91 34.89
N MET A 155 -14.87 -0.96 34.34
CA MET A 155 -13.76 -1.24 33.40
C MET A 155 -12.45 -1.79 34.03
N PRO A 156 -11.96 -1.31 35.19
CA PRO A 156 -10.66 -1.72 35.75
C PRO A 156 -10.64 -3.11 36.42
N ARG A 157 -11.75 -3.87 36.37
CA ARG A 157 -11.96 -5.12 37.12
C ARG A 157 -11.91 -6.35 36.23
N SER A 158 -10.78 -6.55 35.57
CA SER A 158 -10.54 -7.77 34.80
C SER A 158 -10.47 -9.01 35.70
N PRO A 159 -10.70 -10.22 35.18
CA PRO A 159 -10.53 -11.47 35.94
C PRO A 159 -9.13 -11.64 36.58
N GLY A 160 -8.11 -10.94 36.06
CA GLY A 160 -6.74 -10.93 36.58
C GLY A 160 -6.43 -9.82 37.59
N ALA A 161 -7.29 -8.81 37.76
CA ALA A 161 -6.99 -7.62 38.56
C ALA A 161 -6.70 -7.96 40.04
N LEU A 162 -7.45 -8.89 40.64
CA LEU A 162 -7.21 -9.33 42.01
C LEU A 162 -5.86 -10.04 42.17
N ARG A 163 -5.43 -10.81 41.16
CA ARG A 163 -4.12 -11.49 41.17
C ARG A 163 -2.96 -10.51 40.99
N ALA A 164 -3.16 -9.44 40.21
CA ALA A 164 -2.13 -8.43 39.96
C ALA A 164 -1.94 -7.47 41.15
N VAL A 165 -3.05 -7.08 41.81
CA VAL A 165 -3.03 -6.02 42.84
C VAL A 165 -3.03 -6.59 44.27
N GLY A 166 -3.52 -7.83 44.49
CA GLY A 166 -3.51 -8.49 45.79
C GLY A 166 -4.50 -7.95 46.83
N VAL A 167 -5.24 -6.88 46.52
CA VAL A 167 -6.19 -6.23 47.45
C VAL A 167 -7.59 -6.14 46.84
N PRO A 168 -8.65 -6.62 47.52
CA PRO A 168 -9.99 -6.76 46.92
C PRO A 168 -10.78 -5.46 46.77
N ALA A 169 -10.48 -4.41 47.54
CA ALA A 169 -11.28 -3.17 47.59
C ALA A 169 -11.54 -2.55 46.20
N PHE A 170 -10.53 -2.49 45.32
CA PHE A 170 -10.64 -1.84 44.01
C PHE A 170 -10.45 -2.78 42.81
N SER A 171 -10.23 -4.07 43.06
CA SER A 171 -9.90 -5.06 42.03
C SER A 171 -10.93 -6.20 41.93
N ALA A 172 -11.76 -6.41 42.95
CA ALA A 172 -12.76 -7.49 42.96
C ALA A 172 -14.00 -7.12 42.14
N ALA A 173 -14.50 -8.09 41.37
CA ALA A 173 -15.75 -7.96 40.61
C ALA A 173 -16.96 -7.79 41.56
N LYS A 174 -17.03 -8.59 42.64
CA LYS A 174 -18.08 -8.47 43.66
C LYS A 174 -17.92 -7.17 44.47
N PRO A 175 -19.01 -6.50 44.90
CA PRO A 175 -18.98 -5.39 45.85
C PRO A 175 -18.20 -5.71 47.14
N VAL A 176 -17.27 -4.84 47.51
CA VAL A 176 -16.45 -4.96 48.72
C VAL A 176 -16.64 -3.70 49.56
N LYS A 177 -17.00 -3.85 50.83
CA LYS A 177 -17.08 -2.72 51.77
C LYS A 177 -15.69 -2.32 52.28
N ALA A 178 -15.40 -1.03 52.32
CA ALA A 178 -14.13 -0.47 52.78
C ALA A 178 -14.31 0.89 53.50
N PRO A 179 -15.10 0.97 54.58
CA PRO A 179 -15.34 2.21 55.32
C PRO A 179 -14.05 2.87 55.85
N GLN A 180 -13.04 2.07 56.18
CA GLN A 180 -11.73 2.52 56.64
C GLN A 180 -10.95 3.34 55.59
N LEU A 181 -11.32 3.25 54.31
CA LEU A 181 -10.66 4.00 53.23
C LEU A 181 -11.31 5.36 52.96
N ARG A 182 -12.37 5.73 53.71
CA ARG A 182 -13.14 6.97 53.47
C ARG A 182 -12.29 8.23 53.61
N GLU A 183 -11.44 8.31 54.64
CA GLU A 183 -10.55 9.47 54.83
C GLU A 183 -9.42 9.52 53.79
N TRP A 184 -8.85 8.36 53.43
CA TRP A 184 -7.83 8.27 52.38
C TRP A 184 -8.37 8.64 51.00
N ALA A 185 -9.61 8.23 50.72
CA ALA A 185 -10.32 8.49 49.48
C ALA A 185 -11.06 9.85 49.47
N ALA A 186 -10.93 10.65 50.53
CA ALA A 186 -11.48 12.00 50.56
C ALA A 186 -10.74 12.87 49.53
N ASP A 187 -11.51 13.65 48.79
CA ASP A 187 -11.00 14.66 47.87
C ASP A 187 -10.52 15.85 48.72
N PRO A 188 -9.23 16.19 48.75
CA PRO A 188 -8.81 17.46 49.32
C PRO A 188 -9.44 18.57 48.48
N GLY A 189 -9.96 19.61 49.10
CA GLY A 189 -10.67 20.69 48.41
C GLY A 189 -9.76 21.57 47.55
N VAL A 190 -8.45 21.29 47.52
CA VAL A 190 -7.43 22.04 46.79
C VAL A 190 -6.61 21.13 45.88
N ARG A 191 -6.05 21.70 44.82
CA ARG A 191 -5.14 21.04 43.86
C ARG A 191 -3.85 21.85 43.71
N LEU A 192 -2.72 21.16 43.62
CA LEU A 192 -1.40 21.80 43.45
C LEU A 192 -1.01 21.94 41.97
N SER A 193 -0.43 23.09 41.63
CA SER A 193 0.29 23.33 40.37
C SER A 193 1.64 24.02 40.62
N LEU A 194 2.54 23.97 39.65
CA LEU A 194 3.85 24.63 39.68
C LEU A 194 3.91 25.72 38.61
N ARG A 195 4.22 26.96 38.97
CA ARG A 195 4.52 28.05 38.02
C ARG A 195 6.02 28.22 37.91
N VAL A 196 6.58 27.95 36.74
CA VAL A 196 8.02 28.10 36.49
C VAL A 196 8.31 29.55 36.10
N GLU A 197 9.24 30.17 36.81
CA GLU A 197 9.73 31.53 36.57
C GLU A 197 11.25 31.50 36.31
N SER A 198 11.76 32.54 35.64
CA SER A 198 13.18 32.74 35.35
C SER A 198 13.58 34.18 35.70
N ASP A 199 14.73 34.35 36.34
CA ASP A 199 15.25 35.67 36.70
C ASP A 199 15.83 36.36 35.46
N GLY A 200 15.22 37.48 35.07
CA GLY A 200 15.47 38.16 33.80
C GLY A 200 16.84 38.83 33.60
N ASP A 201 17.74 38.82 34.59
CA ASP A 201 18.98 39.64 34.58
C ASP A 201 20.28 38.82 34.66
N GLY A 202 20.45 37.87 33.75
CA GLY A 202 21.79 37.34 33.42
C GLY A 202 22.31 36.20 34.30
N HIS A 203 21.47 35.61 35.15
CA HIS A 203 21.76 34.34 35.81
C HIS A 203 20.74 33.27 35.42
N GLU A 204 21.24 32.21 34.78
CA GLU A 204 20.54 31.09 34.14
C GLU A 204 19.86 30.15 35.16
N ARG A 205 18.90 30.64 35.96
CA ARG A 205 18.23 29.85 37.00
C ARG A 205 16.72 29.89 36.84
N PHE A 206 16.10 28.72 37.01
CA PHE A 206 14.65 28.55 37.00
C PHE A 206 14.17 28.24 38.42
N ARG A 207 13.02 28.80 38.80
CA ARG A 207 12.34 28.47 40.05
C ARG A 207 10.91 28.03 39.78
N ALA A 208 10.42 27.06 40.55
CA ALA A 208 9.02 26.63 40.54
C ALA A 208 8.30 27.17 41.77
N VAL A 209 7.34 28.06 41.55
CA VAL A 209 6.43 28.59 42.57
C VAL A 209 5.24 27.65 42.72
N VAL A 210 4.95 27.22 43.94
CA VAL A 210 3.80 26.36 44.25
C VAL A 210 2.53 27.19 44.28
N GLN A 211 1.53 26.78 43.51
CA GLN A 211 0.20 27.38 43.54
C GLN A 211 -0.86 26.35 43.93
N LEU A 212 -1.91 26.83 44.58
CA LEU A 212 -3.04 26.05 45.05
C LEU A 212 -4.31 26.54 44.38
N HIS A 213 -5.06 25.61 43.82
CA HIS A 213 -6.32 25.85 43.12
C HIS A 213 -7.46 25.29 43.95
N SER A 214 -8.55 26.03 44.12
CA SER A 214 -9.76 25.47 44.71
C SER A 214 -10.42 24.48 43.75
N LEU A 215 -10.77 23.29 44.24
CA LEU A 215 -11.60 22.34 43.47
C LEU A 215 -13.08 22.78 43.41
N SER A 216 -13.51 23.64 44.34
CA SER A 216 -14.87 24.19 44.38
C SER A 216 -15.03 25.43 43.50
N ASP A 217 -13.97 26.21 43.32
CA ASP A 217 -13.90 27.35 42.42
C ASP A 217 -12.56 27.34 41.65
N PRO A 218 -12.53 26.78 40.43
CA PRO A 218 -11.31 26.70 39.63
C PRO A 218 -10.69 28.05 39.26
N THR A 219 -11.39 29.17 39.46
CA THR A 219 -10.85 30.52 39.20
C THR A 219 -10.03 31.05 40.37
N LEU A 220 -10.17 30.45 41.56
CA LEU A 220 -9.43 30.81 42.76
C LEU A 220 -8.08 30.09 42.78
N VAL A 221 -7.03 30.84 42.47
CA VAL A 221 -5.63 30.40 42.52
C VAL A 221 -4.87 31.26 43.52
N VAL A 222 -4.13 30.63 44.43
CA VAL A 222 -3.36 31.30 45.48
C VAL A 222 -1.95 30.70 45.50
N ASP A 223 -0.92 31.56 45.52
CA ASP A 223 0.45 31.10 45.68
C ASP A 223 0.64 30.60 47.14
N ALA A 224 1.37 29.51 47.33
CA ALA A 224 1.47 28.87 48.65
C ALA A 224 2.04 29.81 49.72
N ALA A 225 2.92 30.75 49.35
CA ALA A 225 3.39 31.81 50.23
C ALA A 225 2.23 32.63 50.86
N ASP A 226 1.28 33.06 50.03
CA ASP A 226 0.13 33.86 50.46
C ASP A 226 -0.78 33.10 51.42
N LEU A 227 -1.02 31.81 51.16
CA LEU A 227 -1.79 30.96 52.07
C LEU A 227 -1.11 30.83 53.44
N TRP A 228 0.21 30.69 53.48
CA TRP A 228 0.96 30.55 54.74
C TRP A 228 1.01 31.85 55.53
N GLU A 229 1.09 33.00 54.86
CA GLU A 229 0.98 34.35 55.45
C GLU A 229 -0.44 34.70 55.92
N GLY A 230 -1.43 33.84 55.69
CA GLY A 230 -2.82 34.03 56.11
C GLY A 230 -3.64 34.90 55.15
N ARG A 231 -3.12 35.17 53.95
CA ARG A 231 -3.84 35.80 52.84
C ARG A 231 -4.56 34.72 52.03
N ASP A 232 -5.65 34.18 52.56
CA ASP A 232 -6.49 33.19 51.89
C ASP A 232 -7.85 33.78 51.48
N PRO A 233 -8.04 34.17 50.20
CA PRO A 233 -9.28 34.78 49.72
C PRO A 233 -10.48 33.83 49.63
N GLY A 234 -10.36 32.55 50.00
CA GLY A 234 -11.53 31.65 50.03
C GLY A 234 -11.29 30.14 49.98
N LEU A 235 -10.06 29.64 50.15
CA LEU A 235 -9.73 28.21 50.15
C LEU A 235 -10.19 27.51 51.44
N GLY A 236 -10.42 28.26 52.52
CA GLY A 236 -11.11 27.82 53.72
C GLY A 236 -10.20 27.37 54.85
N ALA A 237 -10.77 27.18 56.05
CA ALA A 237 -10.01 26.99 57.29
C ALA A 237 -9.11 25.74 57.34
N ARG A 238 -9.30 24.77 56.42
CA ARG A 238 -8.50 23.55 56.30
C ARG A 238 -7.48 23.58 55.15
N ALA A 239 -7.43 24.66 54.37
CA ALA A 239 -6.61 24.75 53.15
C ALA A 239 -5.13 24.43 53.38
N LYS A 240 -4.53 24.87 54.50
CA LYS A 240 -3.13 24.54 54.84
C LYS A 240 -2.89 23.04 55.01
N VAL A 241 -3.82 22.35 55.68
CA VAL A 241 -3.72 20.89 55.91
C VAL A 241 -3.93 20.14 54.60
N GLU A 242 -4.90 20.57 53.80
CA GLU A 242 -5.20 19.97 52.50
C GLU A 242 -4.06 20.20 51.48
N ALA A 243 -3.42 21.38 51.50
CA ALA A 243 -2.24 21.70 50.70
C ALA A 243 -1.06 20.79 51.04
N LEU A 244 -0.80 20.52 52.32
CA LEU A 244 0.26 19.58 52.74
C LEU A 244 -0.05 18.13 52.34
N VAL A 245 -1.32 17.72 52.37
CA VAL A 245 -1.74 16.39 51.90
C VAL A 245 -1.52 16.26 50.38
N GLU A 246 -1.87 17.28 49.60
CA GLU A 246 -1.63 17.31 48.16
C GLU A 246 -0.14 17.41 47.82
N LEU A 247 0.65 18.18 48.57
CA LEU A 247 2.10 18.22 48.40
C LEU A 247 2.74 16.84 48.63
N ARG A 248 2.36 16.12 49.69
CA ARG A 248 2.82 14.74 49.93
C ARG A 248 2.38 13.77 48.82
N ARG A 249 1.24 14.00 48.18
CA ARG A 249 0.80 13.24 47.00
C ARG A 249 1.62 13.61 45.76
N ALA A 250 1.96 14.89 45.59
CA ALA A 250 2.78 15.40 44.50
C ALA A 250 4.23 14.91 44.58
N VAL A 251 4.82 14.80 45.77
CA VAL A 251 6.18 14.22 45.99
C VAL A 251 6.30 12.80 45.42
N ARG A 252 5.25 11.98 45.53
CA ARG A 252 5.24 10.63 44.93
C ARG A 252 5.24 10.63 43.40
N ARG A 253 4.78 11.73 42.78
CA ARG A 253 4.75 11.90 41.32
C ARG A 253 6.05 12.54 40.83
N TRP A 254 6.58 13.50 41.57
CA TRP A 254 7.82 14.19 41.25
C TRP A 254 8.66 14.39 42.55
N PRO A 255 9.65 13.49 42.79
CA PRO A 255 10.44 13.47 44.02
C PRO A 255 11.13 14.78 44.44
N PRO A 256 11.59 15.66 43.51
CA PRO A 256 12.22 16.93 43.88
C PRO A 256 11.40 17.83 44.81
N LEU A 257 10.07 17.70 44.83
CA LEU A 257 9.18 18.42 45.75
C LEU A 257 9.36 18.04 47.21
N GLU A 258 10.06 16.95 47.52
CA GLU A 258 10.34 16.54 48.91
C GLU A 258 11.07 17.66 49.66
N ARG A 259 11.90 18.43 48.97
CA ARG A 259 12.59 19.63 49.50
C ARG A 259 11.62 20.66 50.10
N LEU A 260 10.38 20.71 49.64
CA LEU A 260 9.35 21.62 50.13
C LEU A 260 8.62 21.09 51.38
N LEU A 261 8.65 19.79 51.65
CA LEU A 261 8.06 19.23 52.87
C LEU A 261 8.85 19.56 54.12
N ASP A 262 10.15 19.82 53.96
CA ASP A 262 11.06 20.20 55.04
C ASP A 262 11.14 21.73 55.24
N ALA A 263 10.52 22.51 54.36
CA ALA A 263 10.49 23.96 54.42
C ALA A 263 9.42 24.47 55.41
N GLU A 264 9.71 25.58 56.11
CA GLU A 264 8.76 26.24 57.00
C GLU A 264 7.53 26.78 56.23
N VAL A 265 7.77 27.20 54.98
CA VAL A 265 6.76 27.57 53.99
C VAL A 265 7.07 26.81 52.69
N PRO A 266 6.13 26.01 52.16
CA PRO A 266 6.33 25.24 50.93
C PRO A 266 5.94 26.07 49.69
N ASP A 267 6.64 27.17 49.43
CA ASP A 267 6.29 28.17 48.41
C ASP A 267 7.11 28.10 47.12
N GLU A 268 8.42 27.93 47.18
CA GLU A 268 9.27 27.92 45.98
C GLU A 268 10.39 26.88 46.00
N LEU A 269 10.72 26.38 44.80
CA LEU A 269 11.77 25.39 44.57
C LEU A 269 12.74 25.84 43.47
N GLU A 270 14.02 26.01 43.78
CA GLU A 270 15.06 26.23 42.75
C GLU A 270 15.27 24.94 41.94
N LEU A 271 15.20 25.06 40.62
CA LEU A 271 15.27 23.95 39.67
C LEU A 271 16.67 23.83 39.07
N THR A 272 17.18 22.60 39.00
CA THR A 272 18.37 22.27 38.21
C THR A 272 18.03 22.10 36.73
N ASP A 273 19.04 22.16 35.85
CA ASP A 273 18.86 21.93 34.40
C ASP A 273 18.25 20.55 34.10
N GLU A 274 18.61 19.52 34.88
CA GLU A 274 18.04 18.16 34.77
C GLU A 274 16.55 18.14 35.18
N GLU A 275 16.19 18.89 36.22
CA GLU A 275 14.81 19.00 36.70
C GLU A 275 13.93 19.79 35.73
N VAL A 276 14.45 20.86 35.13
CA VAL A 276 13.76 21.61 34.06
C VAL A 276 13.51 20.71 32.86
N SER A 277 14.52 19.96 32.42
CA SER A 277 14.39 18.97 31.33
C SER A 277 13.34 17.90 31.67
N ALA A 278 13.39 17.36 32.88
CA ALA A 278 12.44 16.35 33.35
C ALA A 278 10.99 16.89 33.41
N LEU A 279 10.77 18.10 33.90
CA LEU A 279 9.45 18.74 33.91
C LEU A 279 8.91 18.96 32.49
N LEU A 280 9.78 19.31 31.53
CA LEU A 280 9.41 19.50 30.13
C LEU A 280 9.11 18.18 29.41
N SER A 281 9.80 17.10 29.76
CA SER A 281 9.52 15.75 29.28
C SER A 281 8.34 15.07 29.98
N GLY A 282 7.64 15.78 30.87
CA GLY A 282 6.42 15.29 31.54
C GLY A 282 6.67 14.43 32.78
N ALA A 283 7.84 14.50 33.42
CA ALA A 283 8.16 13.74 34.63
C ALA A 283 7.24 14.05 35.82
N ALA A 284 6.62 15.23 35.84
CA ALA A 284 5.60 15.62 36.83
C ALA A 284 4.16 15.32 36.35
N ALA A 285 3.95 14.20 35.65
CA ALA A 285 2.64 13.80 35.14
C ALA A 285 1.56 13.81 36.24
N GLY A 286 0.50 14.59 36.03
CA GLY A 286 -0.58 14.78 37.01
C GLY A 286 -0.37 15.92 38.00
N ILE A 287 0.65 16.76 37.81
CA ILE A 287 0.79 18.10 38.41
C ILE A 287 0.75 19.09 37.25
N ASP A 288 -0.08 20.13 37.35
CA ASP A 288 -0.11 21.17 36.33
C ASP A 288 1.15 22.02 36.43
N VAL A 289 1.87 22.19 35.32
CA VAL A 289 3.08 23.01 35.25
C VAL A 289 2.84 24.16 34.28
N HIS A 290 2.84 25.39 34.80
CA HIS A 290 2.69 26.62 34.04
C HIS A 290 4.07 27.15 33.66
N TRP A 291 4.33 27.28 32.36
CA TRP A 291 5.61 27.75 31.82
C TRP A 291 5.53 29.23 31.42
N PRO A 292 6.66 29.96 31.39
CA PRO A 292 6.74 31.32 30.85
C PRO A 292 6.27 31.35 29.39
N ARG A 293 5.66 32.48 28.98
CA ARG A 293 5.15 32.65 27.61
C ARG A 293 6.27 32.66 26.56
N GLU A 294 7.52 32.93 26.94
CA GLU A 294 8.68 32.90 26.02
C GLU A 294 9.25 31.48 25.78
N LEU A 295 8.69 30.43 26.37
CA LEU A 295 9.18 29.06 26.19
C LEU A 295 8.51 28.40 24.96
N VAL A 296 9.30 28.06 23.95
CA VAL A 296 8.82 27.37 22.74
C VAL A 296 9.26 25.91 22.76
N ARG A 297 8.28 25.00 22.79
CA ARG A 297 8.50 23.57 22.60
C ARG A 297 8.47 23.25 21.11
N GLY A 298 9.61 22.91 20.52
CA GLY A 298 9.59 22.29 19.20
C GLY A 298 10.68 22.78 18.27
N VAL A 299 11.89 22.26 18.44
CA VAL A 299 12.81 22.15 17.31
C VAL A 299 12.46 20.87 16.58
N SER A 300 11.99 20.99 15.34
CA SER A 300 11.83 19.86 14.42
C SER A 300 13.05 19.73 13.53
N ALA A 301 13.50 18.50 13.33
CA ALA A 301 14.61 18.17 12.45
C ALA A 301 14.07 17.61 11.14
N ARG A 302 14.42 18.24 10.01
CA ARG A 302 14.20 17.70 8.67
C ARG A 302 15.48 17.69 7.88
N ALA A 303 15.62 16.75 6.95
CA ALA A 303 16.72 16.75 6.02
C ALA A 303 16.30 17.52 4.76
N MET A 304 17.14 18.45 4.31
CA MET A 304 16.95 19.18 3.06
C MET A 304 17.85 18.58 1.99
N ILE A 305 17.32 18.43 0.77
CA ILE A 305 18.08 17.98 -0.39
C ILE A 305 18.39 19.20 -1.24
N ASP A 306 19.67 19.60 -1.26
CA ASP A 306 20.18 20.66 -2.13
C ASP A 306 20.97 20.07 -3.29
N GLY A 307 20.87 20.69 -4.47
CA GLY A 307 21.57 20.26 -5.67
C GLY A 307 22.61 21.28 -6.12
N GLU A 308 23.83 20.81 -6.41
CA GLU A 308 24.77 21.58 -7.25
C GLU A 308 24.60 21.21 -8.72
N SER A 309 25.00 22.12 -9.62
CA SER A 309 24.95 21.97 -11.09
C SER A 309 25.75 20.79 -11.66
N SER A 310 26.42 20.00 -10.81
CA SER A 310 27.26 18.84 -11.13
C SER A 310 26.49 17.50 -11.14
N GLY A 311 25.18 17.50 -10.83
CA GLY A 311 24.34 16.29 -10.85
C GLY A 311 24.48 15.39 -9.61
N LEU A 312 25.22 15.86 -8.60
CA LEU A 312 25.26 15.30 -7.25
C LEU A 312 24.38 16.16 -6.34
N PHE A 313 23.53 15.51 -5.55
CA PHE A 313 22.67 16.18 -4.57
C PHE A 313 23.21 15.89 -3.16
N SER A 314 23.34 16.93 -2.35
CA SER A 314 23.79 16.84 -0.96
C SER A 314 22.59 16.85 -0.02
N PHE A 315 22.68 16.02 1.02
CA PHE A 315 21.79 16.12 2.17
C PHE A 315 22.40 17.06 3.20
N ASN A 316 21.65 18.11 3.51
CA ASN A 316 21.97 19.01 4.60
C ASN A 316 20.89 18.89 5.67
N TRP A 317 21.29 18.72 6.93
CA TRP A 317 20.33 18.83 8.02
C TRP A 317 19.88 20.28 8.17
N HIS A 318 18.57 20.47 8.22
CA HIS A 318 17.99 21.75 8.58
C HIS A 318 17.09 21.56 9.81
N LEU A 319 17.49 22.18 10.91
CA LEU A 319 16.63 22.26 12.08
C LEU A 319 15.73 23.48 11.93
N SER A 320 14.48 23.35 12.35
CA SER A 320 13.47 24.39 12.30
C SER A 320 12.91 24.60 13.69
N LEU A 321 12.66 25.85 14.05
CA LEU A 321 11.92 26.21 15.27
C LEU A 321 10.48 26.48 14.85
N GLY A 322 9.57 25.55 15.12
CA GLY A 322 8.25 25.54 14.47
C GLY A 322 8.38 25.32 12.96
N ASP A 323 7.83 26.24 12.16
CA ASP A 323 7.94 26.19 10.68
C ASP A 323 9.13 27.00 10.12
N ASP A 324 9.85 27.75 10.98
CA ASP A 324 10.93 28.64 10.54
C ASP A 324 12.31 27.94 10.57
N PRO A 325 13.08 27.98 9.46
CA PRO A 325 14.43 27.43 9.38
C PRO A 325 15.42 28.14 10.33
N LEU A 326 16.31 27.39 10.98
CA LEU A 326 17.39 27.93 11.81
C LEU A 326 18.59 28.38 10.97
N THR A 327 19.15 29.53 11.30
CA THR A 327 20.35 30.08 10.64
C THR A 327 21.60 29.29 11.01
N ALA A 328 22.67 29.40 10.20
CA ALA A 328 23.95 28.73 10.49
C ALA A 328 24.51 29.10 11.87
N ALA A 329 24.42 30.37 12.27
CA ALA A 329 24.86 30.82 13.58
C ALA A 329 23.98 30.28 14.74
N GLU A 330 22.68 30.06 14.50
CA GLU A 330 21.79 29.42 15.47
C GLU A 330 22.07 27.92 15.57
N MET A 331 22.38 27.26 14.44
CA MET A 331 22.84 25.88 14.38
C MET A 331 24.19 25.67 15.09
N ASP A 332 25.14 26.61 14.96
CA ASP A 332 26.40 26.60 15.71
C ASP A 332 26.13 26.66 17.22
N ARG A 333 25.28 27.59 17.67
CA ARG A 333 24.89 27.69 19.09
C ARG A 333 24.21 26.43 19.62
N LEU A 334 23.40 25.75 18.79
CA LEU A 334 22.79 24.46 19.14
C LEU A 334 23.83 23.34 19.26
N ALA A 335 24.83 23.31 18.39
CA ALA A 335 25.88 22.29 18.38
C ALA A 335 26.87 22.47 19.54
N GLU A 336 27.15 23.71 19.95
CA GLU A 336 28.05 24.07 21.06
C GLU A 336 27.35 24.05 22.44
N ALA A 337 26.04 23.89 22.47
CA ALA A 337 25.27 23.89 23.71
C ALA A 337 25.60 22.68 24.59
N HIS A 338 26.19 22.93 25.76
CA HIS A 338 26.42 21.92 26.79
C HIS A 338 25.22 21.70 27.72
N ARG A 339 24.16 22.51 27.58
CA ARG A 339 22.93 22.45 28.38
C ARG A 339 21.72 22.12 27.49
N PRO A 340 20.72 21.40 28.01
CA PRO A 340 19.52 21.01 27.25
C PRO A 340 18.59 22.19 26.93
N VAL A 341 18.81 23.37 27.51
CA VAL A 341 17.99 24.57 27.29
C VAL A 341 18.87 25.67 26.70
N VAL A 342 18.52 26.17 25.51
CA VAL A 342 19.26 27.22 24.80
C VAL A 342 18.31 28.33 24.38
N ARG A 343 18.81 29.56 24.45
CA ARG A 343 18.06 30.74 24.00
C ARG A 343 18.31 31.02 22.52
N LEU A 344 17.26 30.90 21.69
CA LEU A 344 17.26 31.23 20.27
C LEU A 344 16.16 32.25 19.98
N ARG A 345 16.47 33.32 19.24
CA ARG A 345 15.51 34.39 18.85
C ARG A 345 14.65 34.91 20.02
N ASP A 346 15.28 35.16 21.16
CA ASP A 346 14.62 35.58 22.41
C ASP A 346 13.59 34.59 23.00
N GLN A 347 13.64 33.33 22.57
CA GLN A 347 12.82 32.24 23.08
C GLN A 347 13.69 31.15 23.71
N TRP A 348 13.17 30.51 24.75
CA TRP A 348 13.84 29.37 25.37
C TRP A 348 13.43 28.07 24.66
N VAL A 349 14.43 27.31 24.21
CA VAL A 349 14.26 26.12 23.39
C VAL A 349 14.91 24.92 24.06
N LEU A 350 14.14 23.84 24.21
CA LEU A 350 14.65 22.56 24.70
C LEU A 350 15.25 21.75 23.53
N ILE A 351 16.47 21.25 23.73
CA ILE A 351 17.21 20.47 22.74
C ILE A 351 17.45 19.07 23.31
N ASP A 352 16.95 18.06 22.59
CA ASP A 352 17.34 16.68 22.82
C ASP A 352 18.81 16.49 22.41
N PRO A 353 19.64 15.76 23.18
CA PRO A 353 20.98 15.34 22.78
C PRO A 353 21.10 14.80 21.34
N ALA A 354 20.07 14.15 20.81
CA ALA A 354 20.00 13.71 19.42
C ALA A 354 19.93 14.88 18.42
N MET A 355 19.19 15.95 18.73
CA MET A 355 19.09 17.17 17.91
C MET A 355 20.41 17.95 17.93
N ALA A 356 21.09 18.03 19.07
CA ALA A 356 22.41 18.66 19.18
C ALA A 356 23.46 17.92 18.31
N ARG A 357 23.44 16.57 18.30
CA ARG A 357 24.29 15.77 17.41
C ARG A 357 23.99 15.99 15.93
N LYS A 358 22.70 16.11 15.55
CA LYS A 358 22.30 16.46 14.17
C LYS A 358 22.75 17.87 13.78
N ALA A 359 22.76 18.82 14.72
CA ALA A 359 23.30 20.16 14.48
C ALA A 359 24.82 20.17 14.26
N ALA A 360 25.55 19.26 14.94
CA ALA A 360 26.99 19.09 14.80
C ALA A 360 27.39 18.34 13.51
N ASN A 361 26.63 17.31 13.09
CA ASN A 361 26.88 16.54 11.88
C ASN A 361 26.00 17.02 10.70
N ARG A 362 26.40 18.13 10.08
CA ARG A 362 25.60 18.84 9.06
C ARG A 362 25.48 18.11 7.73
N GLU A 363 26.50 17.34 7.37
CA GLU A 363 26.63 16.72 6.06
C GLU A 363 26.38 15.21 6.15
N MET A 364 25.42 14.71 5.34
CA MET A 364 25.25 13.27 5.11
C MET A 364 25.85 12.85 3.77
N LYS A 365 25.94 11.53 3.56
CA LYS A 365 26.45 10.96 2.31
C LYS A 365 25.65 11.51 1.10
N PRO A 366 26.33 11.97 0.03
CA PRO A 366 25.66 12.51 -1.13
C PRO A 366 24.76 11.46 -1.80
N LEU A 367 23.60 11.92 -2.25
CA LEU A 367 22.63 11.12 -2.98
C LEU A 367 22.99 11.04 -4.47
N THR A 368 22.63 9.91 -5.07
CA THR A 368 22.51 9.82 -6.52
C THR A 368 21.27 10.59 -7.01
N GLY A 369 21.26 11.05 -8.26
CA GLY A 369 20.13 11.79 -8.82
C GLY A 369 18.78 11.07 -8.70
N ILE A 370 18.76 9.74 -8.78
CA ILE A 370 17.53 8.94 -8.59
C ILE A 370 17.02 8.96 -7.15
N GLU A 371 17.93 8.95 -6.18
CA GLU A 371 17.56 9.00 -4.77
C GLU A 371 17.01 10.38 -4.42
N ALA A 372 17.59 11.44 -4.99
CA ALA A 372 17.14 12.81 -4.78
C ALA A 372 15.77 13.06 -5.42
N ILE A 373 15.57 12.61 -6.66
CA ILE A 373 14.28 12.73 -7.35
C ILE A 373 13.23 11.85 -6.67
N GLY A 374 13.59 10.62 -6.31
CA GLY A 374 12.71 9.71 -5.56
C GLY A 374 12.25 10.34 -4.25
N ALA A 375 13.19 10.87 -3.47
CA ALA A 375 12.90 11.51 -2.19
C ALA A 375 12.10 12.82 -2.33
N ALA A 376 12.33 13.62 -3.37
CA ALA A 376 11.53 14.81 -3.65
C ALA A 376 10.08 14.46 -4.06
N LEU A 377 9.88 13.32 -4.74
CA LEU A 377 8.57 12.83 -5.14
C LEU A 377 7.79 12.21 -3.98
N THR A 378 8.46 11.45 -3.12
CA THR A 378 7.81 10.73 -2.00
C THR A 378 7.73 11.57 -0.72
N GLY A 379 8.56 12.59 -0.57
CA GLY A 379 8.73 13.35 0.68
C GLY A 379 9.54 12.62 1.75
N THR A 380 10.09 11.44 1.43
CA THR A 380 10.90 10.64 2.35
C THR A 380 12.13 10.06 1.64
N ALA A 381 13.25 9.97 2.36
CA ALA A 381 14.46 9.33 1.87
C ALA A 381 14.95 8.24 2.81
N LEU A 382 15.50 7.17 2.24
CA LEU A 382 16.18 6.15 3.01
C LEU A 382 17.66 6.51 3.16
N VAL A 383 18.09 6.87 4.37
CA VAL A 383 19.50 7.18 4.68
C VAL A 383 19.93 6.27 5.82
N GLU A 384 21.02 5.52 5.63
CA GLU A 384 21.58 4.62 6.66
C GLU A 384 20.56 3.67 7.31
N GLU A 385 19.61 3.18 6.49
CA GLU A 385 18.55 2.24 6.89
C GLU A 385 17.39 2.85 7.69
N GLU A 386 17.38 4.15 7.91
CA GLU A 386 16.26 4.90 8.46
C GLU A 386 15.52 5.67 7.35
N GLU A 387 14.19 5.72 7.45
CA GLU A 387 13.35 6.56 6.59
C GLU A 387 13.24 7.95 7.24
N ILE A 388 13.74 8.97 6.54
CA ILE A 388 13.82 10.34 7.03
C ILE A 388 12.87 11.19 6.20
N GLU A 389 12.10 12.05 6.86
CA GLU A 389 11.30 13.08 6.20
C GLU A 389 12.22 14.10 5.55
N VAL A 390 12.02 14.33 4.25
CA VAL A 390 12.83 15.26 3.48
C VAL A 390 12.02 16.41 2.94
N SER A 391 12.64 17.59 2.96
CA SER A 391 12.15 18.75 2.23
C SER A 391 13.02 18.94 0.98
N PRO A 392 12.43 19.06 -0.22
CA PRO A 392 13.21 19.42 -1.40
C PRO A 392 13.71 20.85 -1.25
N GLY A 393 14.99 21.10 -1.57
CA GLY A 393 15.51 22.47 -1.70
C GLY A 393 14.89 23.19 -2.91
N PRO A 394 15.12 24.50 -3.09
CA PRO A 394 14.38 25.34 -4.06
C PRO A 394 14.32 24.79 -5.49
N VAL A 395 15.41 24.18 -5.97
CA VAL A 395 15.48 23.56 -7.32
C VAL A 395 14.59 22.33 -7.43
N LEU A 396 14.61 21.46 -6.42
CA LEU A 396 13.77 20.26 -6.37
C LEU A 396 12.32 20.59 -6.04
N ASP A 397 12.06 21.68 -5.32
CA ASP A 397 10.72 22.15 -5.01
C ASP A 397 10.07 22.84 -6.21
N GLU A 398 10.83 23.54 -7.05
CA GLU A 398 10.37 23.98 -8.37
C GLU A 398 10.04 22.77 -9.27
N LEU A 399 10.90 21.75 -9.28
CA LEU A 399 10.67 20.51 -10.01
C LEU A 399 9.40 19.78 -9.49
N ARG A 400 9.22 19.72 -8.16
CA ARG A 400 8.06 19.14 -7.47
C ARG A 400 6.78 19.95 -7.74
N GLY A 401 6.86 21.27 -7.75
CA GLY A 401 5.76 22.16 -8.10
C GLY A 401 5.31 21.94 -9.54
N ARG A 402 6.23 21.70 -10.47
CA ARG A 402 5.92 21.29 -11.85
C ARG A 402 5.32 19.88 -11.94
N LEU A 403 5.72 18.97 -11.05
CA LEU A 403 5.17 17.60 -10.95
C LEU A 403 3.75 17.56 -10.40
N LEU A 404 3.42 18.49 -9.49
CA LEU A 404 2.10 18.61 -8.85
C LEU A 404 1.16 19.60 -9.58
N ALA A 405 1.61 20.19 -10.68
CA ALA A 405 0.82 21.10 -11.50
C ALA A 405 -0.34 20.39 -12.23
N GLU A 406 -1.29 21.21 -12.69
CA GLU A 406 -2.68 20.91 -13.09
C GLU A 406 -3.01 19.50 -13.59
N PRO A 407 -4.19 18.94 -13.21
CA PRO A 407 -4.58 17.60 -13.61
C PRO A 407 -4.64 17.50 -15.15
N VAL A 408 -3.74 16.72 -15.73
CA VAL A 408 -3.75 16.44 -17.17
C VAL A 408 -5.09 15.79 -17.52
N GLU A 409 -5.87 16.51 -18.34
CA GLU A 409 -7.11 16.03 -18.91
C GLU A 409 -6.87 15.26 -20.21
N GLN A 410 -7.89 14.54 -20.65
CA GLN A 410 -7.84 13.86 -21.93
C GLN A 410 -7.72 14.89 -23.07
N PRO A 411 -6.82 14.70 -24.06
CA PRO A 411 -6.71 15.59 -25.20
C PRO A 411 -8.02 15.64 -26.00
N PRO A 412 -8.55 16.83 -26.35
CA PRO A 412 -9.77 16.97 -27.16
C PRO A 412 -9.67 16.30 -28.54
N ALA A 413 -8.45 16.21 -29.10
CA ALA A 413 -8.20 15.58 -30.39
C ALA A 413 -8.23 14.04 -30.36
N LEU A 414 -8.36 13.42 -29.18
CA LEU A 414 -8.45 11.96 -29.05
C LEU A 414 -9.88 11.49 -29.37
N ALA A 415 -10.03 10.72 -30.44
CA ALA A 415 -11.30 10.15 -30.89
C ALA A 415 -11.71 8.88 -30.11
N ALA A 416 -11.59 8.91 -28.79
CA ALA A 416 -12.01 7.87 -27.85
C ALA A 416 -12.05 8.42 -26.43
N THR A 417 -12.76 7.74 -25.51
CA THR A 417 -12.73 8.08 -24.08
C THR A 417 -11.74 7.18 -23.37
N LEU A 418 -10.78 7.77 -22.65
CA LEU A 418 -9.85 7.03 -21.80
C LEU A 418 -10.58 6.51 -20.56
N ARG A 419 -10.28 5.27 -20.17
CA ARG A 419 -10.66 4.75 -18.85
C ARG A 419 -9.85 5.45 -17.75
N ASP A 420 -10.35 5.42 -16.52
CA ASP A 420 -9.71 6.08 -15.37
C ASP A 420 -8.23 5.71 -15.20
N TYR A 421 -7.91 4.41 -15.32
CA TYR A 421 -6.52 3.99 -15.25
C TYR A 421 -5.72 4.48 -16.48
N GLN A 422 -6.30 4.51 -17.68
CA GLN A 422 -5.59 5.02 -18.87
C GLN A 422 -5.32 6.52 -18.72
N LEU A 423 -6.26 7.28 -18.17
CA LEU A 423 -6.11 8.69 -17.85
C LEU A 423 -5.03 8.91 -16.77
N ALA A 424 -4.99 8.07 -15.73
CA ALA A 424 -3.90 8.09 -14.75
C ALA A 424 -2.54 7.77 -15.40
N GLY A 425 -2.51 6.84 -16.36
CA GLY A 425 -1.29 6.53 -17.13
C GLY A 425 -0.84 7.68 -18.02
N LEU A 426 -1.78 8.38 -18.66
CA LEU A 426 -1.51 9.60 -19.41
C LEU A 426 -0.94 10.70 -18.51
N ARG A 427 -1.59 10.97 -17.36
CA ARG A 427 -1.13 11.95 -16.36
C ARG A 427 0.31 11.68 -15.94
N TRP A 428 0.60 10.43 -15.58
CA TRP A 428 1.94 10.01 -15.20
C TRP A 428 2.97 10.22 -16.34
N LEU A 429 2.67 9.78 -17.56
CA LEU A 429 3.57 9.98 -18.70
C LEU A 429 3.75 11.48 -19.05
N ALA A 430 2.70 12.27 -19.01
CA ALA A 430 2.75 13.70 -19.28
C ALA A 430 3.65 14.41 -18.27
N GLN A 431 3.51 14.09 -16.97
CA GLN A 431 4.37 14.60 -15.90
C GLN A 431 5.84 14.22 -16.12
N MET A 432 6.13 12.93 -16.34
CA MET A 432 7.50 12.46 -16.57
C MET A 432 8.14 13.16 -17.76
N THR A 433 7.42 13.24 -18.89
CA THR A 433 7.96 13.80 -20.12
C THR A 433 8.02 15.33 -20.14
N ALA A 434 7.25 16.02 -19.28
CA ALA A 434 7.38 17.47 -19.06
C ALA A 434 8.68 17.83 -18.30
N LEU A 435 9.22 16.91 -17.50
CA LEU A 435 10.51 17.06 -16.82
C LEU A 435 11.72 16.72 -17.70
N GLY A 436 11.51 16.36 -18.97
CA GLY A 436 12.57 15.79 -19.82
C GLY A 436 13.01 14.38 -19.37
N LEU A 437 12.24 13.74 -18.50
CA LEU A 437 12.43 12.34 -18.12
C LEU A 437 11.62 11.42 -19.04
N GLY A 438 12.01 10.15 -19.08
CA GLY A 438 11.23 9.08 -19.70
C GLY A 438 10.50 8.21 -18.69
N GLY A 439 9.79 7.21 -19.18
CA GLY A 439 9.08 6.25 -18.33
C GLY A 439 8.89 4.90 -18.99
N CYS A 440 8.78 3.85 -18.17
CA CYS A 440 8.39 2.51 -18.59
C CYS A 440 6.91 2.25 -18.27
N LEU A 441 6.05 2.20 -19.30
CA LEU A 441 4.66 1.78 -19.16
C LEU A 441 4.57 0.26 -19.36
N ALA A 442 4.43 -0.44 -18.24
CA ALA A 442 4.56 -1.87 -18.12
C ALA A 442 3.23 -2.59 -17.80
N ASP A 443 2.10 -1.97 -18.13
CA ASP A 443 0.77 -2.55 -17.96
C ASP A 443 0.61 -3.89 -18.68
N ASP A 444 -0.22 -4.78 -18.12
CA ASP A 444 -0.59 -6.04 -18.74
C ASP A 444 -1.05 -5.85 -20.19
N MET A 445 -0.73 -6.85 -21.02
CA MET A 445 -1.06 -6.78 -22.43
C MET A 445 -2.58 -6.79 -22.61
N GLY A 446 -3.12 -5.69 -23.11
CA GLY A 446 -4.56 -5.57 -23.32
C GLY A 446 -5.19 -4.34 -22.70
N LEU A 447 -4.51 -3.72 -21.75
CA LEU A 447 -4.98 -2.53 -21.05
C LEU A 447 -4.90 -1.23 -21.88
N GLY A 448 -4.45 -1.28 -23.14
CA GLY A 448 -4.44 -0.12 -24.03
C GLY A 448 -3.25 0.82 -23.81
N LYS A 449 -2.03 0.28 -23.77
CA LYS A 449 -0.80 1.08 -23.77
C LYS A 449 -0.69 2.00 -25.00
N THR A 450 -1.08 1.49 -26.17
CA THR A 450 -1.04 2.21 -27.45
C THR A 450 -1.94 3.46 -27.44
N ILE A 451 -3.21 3.35 -27.02
CA ILE A 451 -4.10 4.51 -26.89
C ILE A 451 -3.58 5.53 -25.85
N THR A 452 -2.99 5.06 -24.74
CA THR A 452 -2.38 5.94 -23.73
C THR A 452 -1.21 6.73 -24.33
N LEU A 453 -0.40 6.10 -25.18
CA LEU A 453 0.70 6.76 -25.87
C LEU A 453 0.20 7.74 -26.95
N ILE A 454 -0.85 7.37 -27.72
CA ILE A 454 -1.49 8.28 -28.68
C ILE A 454 -2.01 9.53 -27.95
N ALA A 455 -2.64 9.36 -26.79
CA ALA A 455 -3.07 10.48 -25.97
C ALA A 455 -1.88 11.34 -25.49
N LEU A 456 -0.75 10.72 -25.10
CA LEU A 456 0.46 11.47 -24.75
C LEU A 456 0.98 12.31 -25.92
N HIS A 457 1.06 11.73 -27.13
CA HIS A 457 1.48 12.45 -28.34
C HIS A 457 0.60 13.68 -28.60
N LEU A 458 -0.73 13.51 -28.50
CA LEU A 458 -1.68 14.62 -28.67
C LEU A 458 -1.52 15.69 -27.59
N HIS A 459 -1.33 15.28 -26.33
CA HIS A 459 -1.09 16.19 -25.20
C HIS A 459 0.17 17.05 -25.40
N ARG A 460 1.23 16.46 -25.97
CA ARG A 460 2.51 17.14 -26.25
C ARG A 460 2.49 18.04 -27.49
N GLY A 461 1.34 18.21 -28.14
CA GLY A 461 1.18 19.11 -29.29
C GLY A 461 1.55 18.51 -30.65
N GLY A 462 1.72 17.19 -30.76
CA GLY A 462 1.81 16.50 -32.06
C GLY A 462 3.17 16.59 -32.77
N GLY A 463 4.25 16.89 -32.03
CA GLY A 463 5.62 16.84 -32.55
C GLY A 463 6.03 15.45 -33.09
N PRO A 464 7.12 15.35 -33.86
CA PRO A 464 7.52 14.10 -34.49
C PRO A 464 7.79 13.02 -33.45
N THR A 465 7.09 11.89 -33.58
CA THR A 465 7.17 10.74 -32.68
C THR A 465 7.65 9.51 -33.43
N LEU A 466 8.78 8.94 -33.02
CA LEU A 466 9.31 7.69 -33.56
C LEU A 466 8.83 6.52 -32.71
N VAL A 467 8.12 5.58 -33.33
CA VAL A 467 7.75 4.30 -32.69
C VAL A 467 8.59 3.19 -33.30
N VAL A 468 9.41 2.55 -32.47
CA VAL A 468 10.19 1.36 -32.81
C VAL A 468 9.47 0.15 -32.25
N CYS A 469 8.94 -0.71 -33.12
CA CYS A 469 8.16 -1.87 -32.72
C CYS A 469 8.54 -3.12 -33.56
N PRO A 470 8.12 -4.34 -33.16
CA PRO A 470 8.23 -5.51 -34.01
C PRO A 470 7.53 -5.30 -35.35
N ALA A 471 8.05 -5.89 -36.43
CA ALA A 471 7.53 -5.68 -37.80
C ALA A 471 6.03 -5.98 -37.95
N SER A 472 5.51 -6.87 -37.13
CA SER A 472 4.09 -7.21 -37.09
C SER A 472 3.19 -6.16 -36.46
N LEU A 473 3.72 -5.30 -35.59
CA LEU A 473 2.95 -4.26 -34.90
C LEU A 473 2.76 -3.01 -35.75
N LEU A 474 3.52 -2.84 -36.84
CA LEU A 474 3.47 -1.67 -37.71
C LEU A 474 2.03 -1.37 -38.19
N GLY A 475 1.34 -2.39 -38.70
CA GLY A 475 -0.04 -2.23 -39.19
C GLY A 475 -1.05 -1.99 -38.07
N ASN A 476 -0.81 -2.55 -36.87
CA ASN A 476 -1.66 -2.30 -35.72
C ASN A 476 -1.54 -0.86 -35.23
N TRP A 477 -0.32 -0.34 -35.08
CA TRP A 477 -0.07 1.05 -34.73
C TRP A 477 -0.72 2.01 -35.70
N GLU A 478 -0.57 1.79 -37.01
CA GLU A 478 -1.17 2.66 -38.02
C GLU A 478 -2.69 2.69 -37.93
N ARG A 479 -3.35 1.53 -37.74
CA ARG A 479 -4.80 1.45 -37.55
C ARG A 479 -5.25 2.14 -36.26
N GLU A 480 -4.53 1.95 -35.16
CA GLU A 480 -4.88 2.57 -33.88
C GLU A 480 -4.70 4.09 -33.94
N ILE A 481 -3.63 4.59 -34.55
CA ILE A 481 -3.42 6.03 -34.77
C ILE A 481 -4.53 6.61 -35.65
N ALA A 482 -4.83 5.98 -36.79
CA ALA A 482 -5.90 6.45 -37.67
C ALA A 482 -7.29 6.42 -37.00
N ARG A 483 -7.52 5.46 -36.10
CA ARG A 483 -8.77 5.35 -35.33
C ARG A 483 -8.87 6.39 -34.22
N PHE A 484 -7.84 6.54 -33.41
CA PHE A 484 -7.88 7.34 -32.18
C PHE A 484 -7.40 8.79 -32.38
N ALA A 485 -6.67 9.07 -33.46
CA ALA A 485 -6.16 10.40 -33.81
C ALA A 485 -6.25 10.61 -35.34
N PRO A 486 -7.46 10.65 -35.94
CA PRO A 486 -7.67 10.65 -37.39
C PRO A 486 -7.05 11.84 -38.16
N GLY A 487 -6.66 12.91 -37.47
CA GLY A 487 -5.97 14.07 -38.06
C GLY A 487 -4.44 14.03 -37.97
N VAL A 488 -3.85 13.02 -37.32
CA VAL A 488 -2.40 12.94 -37.10
C VAL A 488 -1.73 12.18 -38.24
N PRO A 489 -0.71 12.76 -38.91
CA PRO A 489 0.05 12.05 -39.93
C PRO A 489 0.71 10.80 -39.37
N VAL A 490 0.64 9.68 -40.10
CA VAL A 490 1.36 8.44 -39.77
C VAL A 490 2.12 7.96 -41.00
N ARG A 491 3.39 7.60 -40.82
CA ARG A 491 4.26 7.12 -41.91
C ARG A 491 5.06 5.91 -41.51
N ARG A 492 5.03 4.87 -42.34
CA ARG A 492 5.90 3.70 -42.18
C ARG A 492 7.30 4.01 -42.71
N TYR A 493 8.30 3.93 -41.84
CA TYR A 493 9.71 3.98 -42.18
C TYR A 493 10.25 2.54 -42.31
N HIS A 494 9.83 1.85 -43.36
CA HIS A 494 10.21 0.46 -43.62
C HIS A 494 10.23 0.17 -45.14
N GLY A 495 11.05 -0.78 -45.57
CA GLY A 495 11.20 -1.11 -47.01
C GLY A 495 12.11 -0.14 -47.76
N THR A 496 11.85 0.07 -49.06
CA THR A 496 12.70 0.86 -49.97
C THR A 496 12.34 2.34 -50.04
N GLN A 497 11.11 2.73 -49.67
CA GLN A 497 10.67 4.12 -49.65
C GLN A 497 10.63 4.65 -48.21
N ARG A 498 11.75 5.19 -47.74
CA ARG A 498 11.92 5.69 -46.37
C ARG A 498 12.00 7.22 -46.35
N THR A 499 10.91 7.86 -45.97
CA THR A 499 10.84 9.34 -45.82
C THR A 499 10.45 9.71 -44.39
N LEU A 500 11.01 10.81 -43.90
CA LEU A 500 10.76 11.33 -42.56
C LEU A 500 9.85 12.58 -42.67
N PRO A 501 8.65 12.56 -42.09
CA PRO A 501 7.79 13.74 -41.98
C PRO A 501 8.31 14.70 -40.90
N GLU A 502 7.86 15.95 -40.92
CA GLU A 502 8.19 16.96 -39.89
C GLU A 502 7.36 16.80 -38.61
N SER A 503 6.17 16.19 -38.68
CA SER A 503 5.26 15.98 -37.55
C SER A 503 4.54 14.63 -37.61
N GLY A 504 3.86 14.26 -36.53
CA GLY A 504 3.08 13.03 -36.41
C GLY A 504 3.92 11.79 -36.09
N PHE A 505 3.43 10.61 -36.46
CA PHE A 505 4.04 9.33 -36.13
C PHE A 505 4.89 8.76 -37.26
N VAL A 506 6.07 8.25 -36.90
CA VAL A 506 6.94 7.46 -37.76
C VAL A 506 7.09 6.06 -37.18
N LEU A 507 6.63 5.06 -37.92
CA LEU A 507 6.62 3.66 -37.47
C LEU A 507 7.77 2.90 -38.13
N THR A 508 8.69 2.35 -37.34
CA THR A 508 9.84 1.57 -37.83
C THR A 508 10.01 0.26 -37.06
N THR A 509 10.86 -0.62 -37.59
CA THR A 509 11.21 -1.87 -36.92
C THR A 509 12.57 -1.75 -36.23
N TYR A 510 12.81 -2.55 -35.19
CA TYR A 510 14.14 -2.65 -34.56
C TYR A 510 15.27 -2.94 -35.57
N GLY A 511 15.00 -3.76 -36.59
CA GLY A 511 15.96 -4.06 -37.65
C GLY A 511 16.24 -2.86 -38.56
N THR A 512 15.19 -2.17 -39.00
CA THR A 512 15.33 -0.97 -39.86
C THR A 512 15.96 0.19 -39.10
N MET A 513 15.54 0.43 -37.86
CA MET A 513 16.12 1.45 -36.97
C MET A 513 17.61 1.23 -36.78
N ARG A 514 18.04 -0.02 -36.52
CA ARG A 514 19.46 -0.33 -36.34
C ARG A 514 20.31 0.01 -37.56
N VAL A 515 19.80 -0.21 -38.76
CA VAL A 515 20.53 0.08 -40.01
C VAL A 515 20.60 1.58 -40.29
N ASP A 516 19.51 2.30 -40.00
CA ASP A 516 19.36 3.73 -40.32
C ASP A 516 19.54 4.64 -39.10
N ALA A 517 20.16 4.17 -38.02
CA ALA A 517 20.24 4.88 -36.75
C ALA A 517 20.84 6.29 -36.90
N ALA A 518 21.93 6.43 -37.67
CA ALA A 518 22.55 7.72 -37.96
C ALA A 518 21.59 8.70 -38.65
N LYS A 519 20.83 8.24 -39.65
CA LYS A 519 19.85 9.07 -40.37
C LYS A 519 18.64 9.42 -39.48
N LEU A 520 18.21 8.49 -38.62
CA LEU A 520 17.16 8.77 -37.64
C LEU A 520 17.65 9.76 -36.57
N ALA A 521 18.95 9.77 -36.25
CA ALA A 521 19.53 10.66 -35.26
C ALA A 521 19.62 12.12 -35.70
N GLU A 522 19.60 12.38 -37.01
CA GLU A 522 19.56 13.72 -37.59
C GLU A 522 18.18 14.39 -37.45
N HIS A 523 17.13 13.63 -37.12
CA HIS A 523 15.76 14.16 -37.01
C HIS A 523 15.42 14.57 -35.57
N PRO A 524 14.82 15.75 -35.34
CA PRO A 524 14.54 16.27 -34.01
C PRO A 524 13.28 15.64 -33.38
N TRP A 525 13.40 14.41 -32.87
CA TRP A 525 12.28 13.70 -32.25
C TRP A 525 11.81 14.37 -30.95
N ASP A 526 10.52 14.66 -30.87
CA ASP A 526 9.88 15.05 -29.59
C ASP A 526 9.76 13.84 -28.67
N LEU A 527 9.38 12.69 -29.23
CA LEU A 527 9.16 11.46 -28.48
C LEU A 527 9.71 10.24 -29.24
N VAL A 528 10.48 9.40 -28.54
CA VAL A 528 10.88 8.08 -29.04
C VAL A 528 10.26 7.00 -28.17
N VAL A 529 9.59 6.05 -28.81
CA VAL A 529 8.87 4.96 -28.16
C VAL A 529 9.48 3.62 -28.57
N ALA A 530 9.88 2.83 -27.57
CA ALA A 530 10.28 1.44 -27.77
C ALA A 530 9.13 0.53 -27.34
N ASP A 531 8.40 -0.01 -28.32
CA ASP A 531 7.32 -0.96 -28.07
C ASP A 531 7.86 -2.39 -28.05
N GLU A 532 7.31 -3.22 -27.15
CA GLU A 532 7.87 -4.52 -26.78
C GLU A 532 9.37 -4.39 -26.43
N ALA A 533 9.66 -3.49 -25.47
CA ALA A 533 11.02 -3.10 -25.07
C ALA A 533 11.91 -4.27 -24.61
N GLN A 534 11.35 -5.46 -24.36
CA GLN A 534 12.14 -6.68 -24.16
C GLN A 534 13.04 -7.02 -25.37
N HIS A 535 12.75 -6.51 -26.57
CA HIS A 535 13.64 -6.63 -27.73
C HIS A 535 15.00 -5.94 -27.55
N VAL A 536 15.11 -4.98 -26.61
CA VAL A 536 16.35 -4.26 -26.28
C VAL A 536 16.86 -4.54 -24.86
N LYS A 537 16.38 -5.64 -24.25
CA LYS A 537 16.74 -6.04 -22.88
C LYS A 537 18.24 -6.28 -22.65
N ASN A 538 18.98 -6.64 -23.71
CA ASN A 538 20.43 -6.74 -23.66
C ASN A 538 21.10 -5.44 -24.12
N HIS A 539 21.59 -4.67 -23.15
CA HIS A 539 22.28 -3.39 -23.38
C HIS A 539 23.52 -3.49 -24.29
N ARG A 540 24.14 -4.66 -24.41
CA ARG A 540 25.32 -4.88 -25.27
C ARG A 540 24.96 -5.12 -26.73
N SER A 541 23.68 -5.42 -27.03
CA SER A 541 23.24 -5.72 -28.38
C SER A 541 23.42 -4.52 -29.30
N GLY A 542 23.76 -4.77 -30.58
CA GLY A 542 23.88 -3.71 -31.57
C GLY A 542 22.59 -2.89 -31.74
N THR A 543 21.43 -3.53 -31.55
CA THR A 543 20.13 -2.86 -31.57
C THR A 543 19.95 -1.89 -30.40
N ALA A 544 20.27 -2.30 -29.17
CA ALA A 544 20.16 -1.42 -28.00
C ALA A 544 21.13 -0.25 -28.06
N LYS A 545 22.35 -0.46 -28.59
CA LYS A 545 23.33 0.61 -28.83
C LYS A 545 22.82 1.62 -29.86
N ALA A 546 22.37 1.15 -31.02
CA ALA A 546 21.82 2.00 -32.08
C ALA A 546 20.60 2.82 -31.61
N LEU A 547 19.71 2.22 -30.82
CA LEU A 547 18.55 2.93 -30.27
C LEU A 547 18.95 4.09 -29.32
N ARG A 548 20.07 3.96 -28.61
CA ARG A 548 20.59 5.00 -27.70
C ARG A 548 21.23 6.18 -28.44
N GLU A 549 21.65 5.98 -29.67
CA GLU A 549 22.25 7.02 -30.53
C GLU A 549 21.20 8.01 -31.07
N ILE A 550 19.91 7.68 -30.99
CA ILE A 550 18.81 8.53 -31.47
C ILE A 550 18.44 9.53 -30.36
N PRO A 551 18.67 10.85 -30.55
CA PRO A 551 18.29 11.88 -29.60
C PRO A 551 16.77 12.06 -29.58
N SER A 552 16.24 12.50 -28.45
CA SER A 552 14.81 12.77 -28.25
C SER A 552 14.60 13.68 -27.05
N ALA A 553 13.53 14.47 -27.06
CA ALA A 553 13.13 15.25 -25.89
C ALA A 553 12.56 14.35 -24.77
N ALA A 554 11.87 13.27 -25.13
CA ALA A 554 11.38 12.28 -24.17
C ALA A 554 11.41 10.85 -24.73
N ARG A 555 11.47 9.85 -23.83
CA ARG A 555 11.54 8.42 -24.18
C ARG A 555 10.54 7.60 -23.39
N VAL A 556 9.80 6.73 -24.07
CA VAL A 556 8.84 5.83 -23.42
C VAL A 556 9.09 4.39 -23.83
N ALA A 557 9.26 3.51 -22.86
CA ALA A 557 9.29 2.07 -23.08
C ALA A 557 7.90 1.48 -22.83
N LEU A 558 7.40 0.67 -23.76
CA LEU A 558 6.17 -0.10 -23.60
C LEU A 558 6.55 -1.58 -23.50
N THR A 559 6.02 -2.26 -22.49
CA THR A 559 6.24 -3.69 -22.30
C THR A 559 5.05 -4.32 -21.58
N GLY A 560 4.74 -5.58 -21.86
CA GLY A 560 3.79 -6.36 -21.07
C GLY A 560 4.44 -7.12 -19.91
N THR A 561 5.76 -7.29 -19.96
CA THR A 561 6.54 -8.15 -19.08
C THR A 561 7.86 -7.44 -18.76
N PRO A 562 7.83 -6.35 -17.96
CA PRO A 562 8.97 -5.44 -17.81
C PRO A 562 10.23 -6.09 -17.25
N VAL A 563 10.09 -7.22 -16.55
CA VAL A 563 11.18 -7.91 -15.90
C VAL A 563 10.97 -9.38 -16.20
N GLU A 564 11.59 -9.87 -17.28
CA GLU A 564 11.47 -11.28 -17.58
C GLU A 564 12.39 -12.09 -16.67
N ASN A 565 13.65 -11.74 -16.40
CA ASN A 565 14.44 -12.58 -15.47
C ASN A 565 15.66 -11.93 -14.76
N THR A 566 16.10 -10.70 -15.04
CA THR A 566 17.29 -10.14 -14.36
C THR A 566 17.24 -8.63 -14.09
N LEU A 567 17.89 -8.20 -13.01
CA LEU A 567 18.11 -6.78 -12.68
C LEU A 567 18.80 -5.98 -13.80
N SER A 568 19.48 -6.67 -14.72
CA SER A 568 20.20 -6.04 -15.82
C SER A 568 19.31 -5.68 -16.99
N GLU A 569 18.25 -6.46 -17.22
CA GLU A 569 17.23 -6.13 -18.21
C GLU A 569 16.45 -4.90 -17.76
N LEU A 570 16.07 -4.87 -16.47
CA LEU A 570 15.43 -3.71 -15.85
C LEU A 570 16.31 -2.46 -15.94
N TRP A 571 17.60 -2.58 -15.57
CA TRP A 571 18.56 -1.49 -15.71
C TRP A 571 18.66 -1.01 -17.16
N ALA A 572 18.73 -1.92 -18.14
CA ALA A 572 18.89 -1.56 -19.54
C ALA A 572 17.73 -0.72 -20.08
N ILE A 573 16.50 -1.04 -19.67
CA ILE A 573 15.28 -0.32 -20.05
C ILE A 573 15.22 1.03 -19.34
N LEU A 574 15.38 1.06 -18.02
CA LEU A 574 15.28 2.29 -17.22
C LEU A 574 16.41 3.28 -17.56
N ASP A 575 17.63 2.82 -17.77
CA ASP A 575 18.74 3.66 -18.21
C ASP A 575 18.57 4.14 -19.66
N TRP A 576 17.74 3.49 -20.48
CA TRP A 576 17.41 4.02 -21.81
C TRP A 576 16.35 5.13 -21.72
N THR A 577 15.29 4.92 -20.93
CA THR A 577 14.22 5.92 -20.74
C THR A 577 14.70 7.15 -19.98
N THR A 578 15.56 6.95 -18.98
CA THR A 578 16.11 7.99 -18.10
C THR A 578 17.63 7.79 -17.96
N PRO A 579 18.42 8.20 -18.96
CA PRO A 579 19.87 7.99 -18.97
C PRO A 579 20.59 8.61 -17.79
N GLY A 580 21.57 7.89 -17.24
CA GLY A 580 22.43 8.38 -16.15
C GLY A 580 21.80 8.27 -14.75
N LEU A 581 20.48 8.08 -14.68
CA LEU A 581 19.73 7.96 -13.43
C LEU A 581 20.23 6.83 -12.52
N LEU A 582 20.57 5.68 -13.11
CA LEU A 582 20.98 4.47 -12.39
C LEU A 582 22.51 4.28 -12.29
N GLY A 583 23.31 5.18 -12.89
CA GLY A 583 24.75 5.00 -13.03
C GLY A 583 25.13 3.77 -13.86
N SER A 584 26.38 3.31 -13.74
CA SER A 584 26.87 2.16 -14.51
C SER A 584 26.25 0.84 -14.02
N LEU A 585 26.05 -0.11 -14.94
CA LEU A 585 25.50 -1.44 -14.62
C LEU A 585 26.26 -2.16 -13.50
N ALA A 586 27.59 -2.05 -13.47
CA ALA A 586 28.41 -2.68 -12.44
C ALA A 586 28.12 -2.12 -11.04
N ARG A 587 28.00 -0.78 -10.93
CA ARG A 587 27.66 -0.12 -9.66
C ARG A 587 26.22 -0.38 -9.26
N PHE A 588 25.31 -0.41 -10.23
CA PHE A 588 23.91 -0.73 -10.02
C PHE A 588 23.73 -2.14 -9.45
N ARG A 589 24.34 -3.16 -10.08
CA ARG A 589 24.29 -4.55 -9.60
C ARG A 589 24.87 -4.69 -8.19
N ALA A 590 26.10 -4.20 -7.99
CA ALA A 590 26.78 -4.31 -6.69
C ALA A 590 25.97 -3.67 -5.55
N ARG A 591 25.21 -2.60 -5.83
CA ARG A 591 24.39 -1.91 -4.85
C ARG A 591 23.04 -2.58 -4.59
N TRP A 592 22.36 -3.05 -5.64
CA TRP A 592 20.94 -3.42 -5.57
C TRP A 592 20.65 -4.92 -5.64
N GLU A 593 21.59 -5.76 -6.12
CA GLU A 593 21.46 -7.22 -6.04
C GLU A 593 21.18 -7.72 -4.60
N PRO A 594 21.83 -7.18 -3.54
CA PRO A 594 21.57 -7.63 -2.17
C PRO A 594 20.26 -7.09 -1.56
N GLN A 595 19.60 -6.10 -2.18
CA GLN A 595 18.49 -5.34 -1.56
C GLN A 595 17.35 -5.06 -2.57
N PRO A 596 16.70 -6.10 -3.13
CA PRO A 596 15.71 -5.94 -4.21
C PRO A 596 14.45 -5.14 -3.79
N ASP A 597 14.02 -5.26 -2.53
CA ASP A 597 12.83 -4.54 -2.03
C ASP A 597 13.02 -3.02 -2.04
N LYS A 598 14.23 -2.56 -1.71
CA LYS A 598 14.57 -1.12 -1.72
C LYS A 598 14.65 -0.58 -3.15
N LEU A 599 15.18 -1.38 -4.08
CA LEU A 599 15.19 -1.02 -5.50
C LEU A 599 13.77 -0.82 -6.03
N GLY A 600 12.83 -1.69 -5.66
CA GLY A 600 11.43 -1.60 -6.08
C GLY A 600 10.80 -0.25 -5.74
N ARG A 601 11.04 0.27 -4.53
CA ARG A 601 10.57 1.60 -4.10
C ARG A 601 11.22 2.73 -4.88
N LEU A 602 12.53 2.63 -5.12
CA LEU A 602 13.31 3.65 -5.83
C LEU A 602 12.89 3.81 -7.30
N ILE A 603 12.58 2.71 -7.98
CA ILE A 603 12.22 2.72 -9.41
C ILE A 603 10.73 2.95 -9.64
N ALA A 604 9.89 2.82 -8.60
CA ALA A 604 8.43 2.94 -8.71
C ALA A 604 7.97 4.22 -9.45
N PRO A 605 8.60 5.40 -9.26
CA PRO A 605 8.20 6.59 -10.01
C PRO A 605 8.46 6.51 -11.51
N PHE A 606 9.39 5.67 -11.96
CA PHE A 606 9.83 5.55 -13.35
C PHE A 606 9.21 4.35 -14.09
N LEU A 607 8.46 3.50 -13.37
CA LEU A 607 7.85 2.29 -13.90
C LEU A 607 6.40 2.18 -13.43
N LEU A 608 5.45 2.35 -14.35
CA LEU A 608 4.03 2.15 -14.08
C LEU A 608 3.60 0.78 -14.57
N ARG A 609 3.17 -0.10 -13.65
CA ARG A 609 2.68 -1.45 -13.97
C ARG A 609 1.34 -1.70 -13.30
N ARG A 610 0.35 -2.10 -14.10
CA ARG A 610 -0.97 -2.53 -13.64
C ARG A 610 -1.36 -3.86 -14.27
N LYS A 611 -2.05 -4.69 -13.51
CA LYS A 611 -2.55 -5.98 -13.98
C LYS A 611 -4.04 -5.91 -14.29
N LYS A 612 -4.51 -6.79 -15.18
CA LYS A 612 -5.96 -6.93 -15.48
C LYS A 612 -6.76 -7.33 -14.23
N SER A 613 -6.14 -8.09 -13.33
CA SER A 613 -6.72 -8.54 -12.06
C SER A 613 -6.76 -7.47 -10.98
N ASP A 614 -6.09 -6.33 -11.17
CA ASP A 614 -6.04 -5.30 -10.15
C ASP A 614 -7.43 -4.64 -10.00
N PRO A 615 -7.86 -4.32 -8.76
CA PRO A 615 -9.16 -3.71 -8.52
C PRO A 615 -9.39 -2.44 -9.35
N GLY A 616 -10.51 -2.38 -10.07
CA GLY A 616 -10.91 -1.21 -10.87
C GLY A 616 -10.19 -1.04 -12.22
N ILE A 617 -9.27 -1.93 -12.62
CA ILE A 617 -8.56 -1.82 -13.90
C ILE A 617 -9.38 -2.37 -15.08
N ALA A 618 -9.89 -3.59 -14.98
CA ALA A 618 -10.68 -4.21 -16.05
C ALA A 618 -11.86 -5.03 -15.50
N PRO A 619 -12.77 -4.44 -14.73
CA PRO A 619 -13.91 -5.14 -14.15
C PRO A 619 -14.87 -5.71 -15.21
N GLU A 620 -14.83 -5.20 -16.44
CA GLU A 620 -15.67 -5.64 -17.55
C GLU A 620 -15.16 -6.90 -18.26
N LEU A 621 -13.90 -7.31 -18.03
CA LEU A 621 -13.39 -8.51 -18.66
C LEU A 621 -14.11 -9.75 -18.11
N PRO A 622 -14.65 -10.62 -18.97
CA PRO A 622 -15.25 -11.87 -18.53
C PRO A 622 -14.20 -12.76 -17.84
N PRO A 623 -14.58 -13.77 -17.06
CA PRO A 623 -13.59 -14.60 -16.37
C PRO A 623 -12.68 -15.34 -17.37
N LYS A 624 -11.39 -15.40 -17.04
CA LYS A 624 -10.42 -16.30 -17.68
C LYS A 624 -10.22 -17.52 -16.76
N THR A 625 -10.39 -18.71 -17.31
CA THR A 625 -10.14 -19.97 -16.59
C THR A 625 -8.98 -20.68 -17.27
N GLU A 626 -7.94 -20.99 -16.50
CA GLU A 626 -6.80 -21.78 -16.97
C GLU A 626 -6.91 -23.19 -16.41
N THR A 627 -6.74 -24.20 -17.26
CA THR A 627 -6.84 -25.61 -16.89
C THR A 627 -5.69 -26.39 -17.50
N ASP A 628 -4.89 -27.01 -16.63
CA ASP A 628 -3.95 -28.04 -17.06
C ASP A 628 -4.69 -29.31 -17.43
N ARG A 629 -4.34 -29.84 -18.60
CA ARG A 629 -4.96 -31.01 -19.22
C ARG A 629 -3.88 -32.10 -19.30
N PRO A 630 -3.70 -32.90 -18.24
CA PRO A 630 -2.74 -33.98 -18.24
C PRO A 630 -3.15 -35.04 -19.26
N VAL A 631 -2.17 -35.61 -19.94
CA VAL A 631 -2.38 -36.68 -20.92
C VAL A 631 -1.28 -37.72 -20.85
N SER A 632 -1.67 -38.99 -20.94
CA SER A 632 -0.70 -40.09 -20.95
C SER A 632 -0.04 -40.22 -22.32
N LEU A 633 1.23 -40.64 -22.33
CA LEU A 633 1.91 -41.01 -23.57
C LEU A 633 1.34 -42.33 -24.13
N THR A 634 1.28 -42.44 -25.46
CA THR A 634 1.03 -43.72 -26.11
C THR A 634 2.21 -44.67 -25.93
N ARG A 635 2.00 -45.97 -26.14
CA ARG A 635 3.08 -46.97 -26.08
C ARG A 635 4.24 -46.63 -27.02
N GLU A 636 3.95 -46.12 -28.21
CA GLU A 636 4.97 -45.67 -29.17
C GLU A 636 5.78 -44.50 -28.60
N GLN A 637 5.10 -43.49 -28.04
CA GLN A 637 5.74 -42.33 -27.41
C GLN A 637 6.62 -42.74 -26.23
N THR A 638 6.14 -43.62 -25.34
CA THR A 638 6.91 -44.14 -24.20
C THR A 638 8.23 -44.77 -24.65
N VAL A 639 8.18 -45.66 -25.64
CA VAL A 639 9.38 -46.35 -26.16
C VAL A 639 10.36 -45.36 -26.78
N LEU A 640 9.88 -44.41 -27.59
CA LEU A 640 10.73 -43.37 -28.19
C LEU A 640 11.35 -42.46 -27.12
N TYR A 641 10.57 -42.10 -26.10
CA TYR A 641 10.98 -41.20 -25.03
C TYR A 641 12.11 -41.84 -24.20
N GLU A 642 11.90 -43.06 -23.69
CA GLU A 642 12.90 -43.78 -22.90
C GLU A 642 14.19 -44.06 -23.69
N ALA A 643 14.07 -44.45 -24.96
CA ALA A 643 15.23 -44.68 -25.82
C ALA A 643 16.04 -43.40 -26.03
N THR A 644 15.36 -42.27 -26.29
CA THR A 644 15.99 -40.97 -26.49
C THR A 644 16.69 -40.46 -25.22
N VAL A 645 16.05 -40.60 -24.06
CA VAL A 645 16.69 -40.26 -22.76
C VAL A 645 17.95 -41.09 -22.56
N ARG A 646 17.86 -42.42 -22.71
CA ARG A 646 18.99 -43.32 -22.48
C ARG A 646 20.18 -43.02 -23.39
N GLU A 647 19.93 -42.87 -24.70
CA GLU A 647 20.99 -42.62 -25.68
C GLU A 647 21.67 -41.27 -25.46
N LEU A 648 20.89 -40.19 -25.32
CA LEU A 648 21.46 -38.85 -25.22
C LEU A 648 22.06 -38.56 -23.84
N MET A 649 21.51 -39.10 -22.75
CA MET A 649 22.15 -38.96 -21.43
C MET A 649 23.52 -39.64 -21.39
N SER A 650 23.67 -40.81 -22.03
CA SER A 650 24.98 -41.46 -22.17
C SER A 650 25.96 -40.63 -23.00
N ALA A 651 25.49 -39.98 -24.08
CA ALA A 651 26.34 -39.09 -24.86
C ALA A 651 26.69 -37.79 -24.11
N ILE A 652 25.80 -37.30 -23.25
CA ILE A 652 25.99 -36.09 -22.45
C ILE A 652 27.05 -36.31 -21.38
N SER A 653 27.06 -37.47 -20.70
CA SER A 653 28.06 -37.78 -19.67
C SER A 653 29.48 -37.87 -20.23
N ASP A 654 29.61 -38.17 -21.52
CA ASP A 654 30.90 -38.30 -22.20
C ASP A 654 31.35 -36.98 -22.89
N ALA A 655 30.56 -35.91 -22.80
CA ALA A 655 30.80 -34.67 -23.53
C ALA A 655 30.96 -33.46 -22.59
N ASP A 656 31.84 -32.53 -22.99
CA ASP A 656 32.11 -31.29 -22.27
C ASP A 656 31.83 -30.03 -23.09
N GLY A 657 31.76 -28.89 -22.41
CA GLY A 657 31.73 -27.56 -23.02
C GLY A 657 30.58 -27.37 -24.01
N MET A 658 30.86 -26.94 -25.25
CA MET A 658 29.82 -26.66 -26.25
C MET A 658 29.12 -27.94 -26.75
N ALA A 659 29.84 -29.07 -26.83
CA ALA A 659 29.27 -30.33 -27.28
C ALA A 659 28.18 -30.82 -26.32
N ARG A 660 28.46 -30.79 -25.01
CA ARG A 660 27.48 -31.08 -23.95
C ARG A 660 26.23 -30.23 -24.08
N ARG A 661 26.40 -28.91 -24.20
CA ARG A 661 25.28 -27.97 -24.34
C ARG A 661 24.41 -28.26 -25.57
N GLY A 662 25.03 -28.61 -26.69
CA GLY A 662 24.33 -29.02 -27.91
C GLY A 662 23.50 -30.30 -27.72
N LEU A 663 24.04 -31.31 -27.03
CA LEU A 663 23.34 -32.56 -26.74
C LEU A 663 22.15 -32.37 -25.79
N ILE A 664 22.28 -31.52 -24.77
CA ILE A 664 21.16 -31.18 -23.86
C ILE A 664 20.01 -30.52 -24.64
N VAL A 665 20.32 -29.57 -25.52
CA VAL A 665 19.30 -28.93 -26.37
C VAL A 665 18.66 -29.95 -27.32
N LYS A 666 19.45 -30.88 -27.89
CA LYS A 666 18.94 -31.98 -28.73
C LYS A 666 17.99 -32.89 -27.94
N LEU A 667 18.35 -33.26 -26.71
CA LEU A 667 17.53 -34.08 -25.81
C LEU A 667 16.20 -33.39 -25.52
N LEU A 668 16.22 -32.19 -24.95
CA LEU A 668 14.98 -31.47 -24.61
C LEU A 668 14.10 -31.22 -25.83
N THR A 669 14.69 -30.90 -26.99
CA THR A 669 13.93 -30.72 -28.23
C THR A 669 13.28 -32.03 -28.69
N GLY A 670 14.01 -33.14 -28.65
CA GLY A 670 13.50 -34.46 -29.03
C GLY A 670 12.35 -34.91 -28.15
N LEU A 671 12.51 -34.79 -26.83
CA LEU A 671 11.46 -35.17 -25.87
C LEU A 671 10.17 -34.37 -26.09
N LYS A 672 10.26 -33.04 -26.30
CA LYS A 672 9.08 -32.23 -26.61
C LYS A 672 8.40 -32.65 -27.91
N GLN A 673 9.17 -33.00 -28.94
CA GLN A 673 8.60 -33.50 -30.20
C GLN A 673 7.92 -34.85 -30.02
N ILE A 674 8.48 -35.75 -29.21
CA ILE A 674 7.88 -37.05 -28.88
C ILE A 674 6.56 -36.85 -28.12
N CYS A 675 6.55 -35.99 -27.08
CA CYS A 675 5.35 -35.64 -26.33
C CYS A 675 4.24 -35.08 -27.23
N ASN A 676 4.60 -34.31 -28.27
CA ASN A 676 3.66 -33.79 -29.24
C ASN A 676 3.13 -34.86 -30.20
N HIS A 677 4.02 -35.54 -30.92
CA HIS A 677 3.65 -36.62 -31.85
C HIS A 677 4.90 -37.39 -32.34
N PRO A 678 4.89 -38.75 -32.37
CA PRO A 678 6.00 -39.56 -32.90
C PRO A 678 6.46 -39.13 -34.30
N ALA A 679 5.52 -38.95 -35.23
CA ALA A 679 5.81 -38.46 -36.59
C ALA A 679 6.56 -37.12 -36.66
N GLN A 680 6.39 -36.24 -35.66
CA GLN A 680 7.12 -34.97 -35.60
C GLN A 680 8.61 -35.23 -35.32
N PHE A 681 8.90 -36.10 -34.35
CA PHE A 681 10.25 -36.50 -33.95
C PHE A 681 10.95 -37.35 -35.04
N LEU A 682 10.22 -38.30 -35.63
CA LEU A 682 10.71 -39.19 -36.67
C LEU A 682 10.82 -38.53 -38.06
N HIS A 683 10.34 -37.30 -38.19
CA HIS A 683 10.32 -36.53 -39.44
C HIS A 683 9.62 -37.26 -40.60
N GLU A 684 8.52 -37.94 -40.30
CA GLU A 684 7.72 -38.64 -41.30
C GLU A 684 7.07 -37.65 -42.28
N LYS A 685 7.09 -37.97 -43.58
CA LYS A 685 6.55 -37.08 -44.61
C LYS A 685 5.02 -37.13 -44.68
N ASP A 686 4.46 -38.33 -44.71
CA ASP A 686 3.01 -38.58 -44.81
C ASP A 686 2.57 -39.65 -43.78
N PRO A 687 2.62 -39.30 -42.49
CA PRO A 687 2.30 -40.21 -41.40
C PRO A 687 0.79 -40.45 -41.29
N ALA A 688 0.40 -41.66 -40.91
CA ALA A 688 -0.87 -41.84 -40.20
C ALA A 688 -0.71 -41.21 -38.79
N LEU A 689 -1.65 -40.34 -38.41
CA LEU A 689 -1.57 -39.54 -37.18
C LEU A 689 -2.45 -40.08 -36.05
N GLU A 690 -3.62 -40.61 -36.40
CA GLU A 690 -4.60 -41.10 -35.43
C GLU A 690 -4.04 -42.23 -34.54
N GLY A 691 -4.35 -42.18 -33.24
CA GLY A 691 -3.97 -43.21 -32.26
C GLY A 691 -2.49 -43.24 -31.85
N ARG A 692 -1.66 -42.30 -32.32
CA ARG A 692 -0.21 -42.29 -32.06
C ARG A 692 0.24 -41.26 -31.03
N SER A 693 -0.60 -40.29 -30.70
CA SER A 693 -0.29 -39.23 -29.72
C SER A 693 -1.47 -38.95 -28.80
N GLY A 694 -1.25 -39.06 -27.49
CA GLY A 694 -2.27 -38.71 -26.50
C GLY A 694 -2.69 -37.24 -26.60
N LYS A 695 -1.75 -36.32 -26.86
CA LYS A 695 -2.09 -34.89 -27.05
C LYS A 695 -2.98 -34.63 -28.25
N LEU A 696 -2.82 -35.42 -29.33
CA LEU A 696 -3.66 -35.29 -30.52
C LEU A 696 -5.08 -35.79 -30.22
N GLU A 697 -5.20 -36.92 -29.52
CA GLU A 697 -6.49 -37.47 -29.07
C GLU A 697 -7.23 -36.47 -28.17
N LEU A 698 -6.53 -35.88 -27.19
CA LEU A 698 -7.12 -34.88 -26.30
C LEU A 698 -7.47 -33.58 -27.02
N LEU A 699 -6.68 -33.16 -28.01
CA LEU A 699 -7.03 -32.03 -28.87
C LEU A 699 -8.33 -32.31 -29.61
N ASP A 700 -8.49 -33.51 -30.17
CA ASP A 700 -9.70 -33.92 -30.87
C ASP A 700 -10.93 -33.90 -29.94
N GLU A 701 -10.82 -34.46 -28.72
CA GLU A 701 -11.91 -34.41 -27.72
C GLU A 701 -12.31 -32.98 -27.34
N LEU A 702 -11.32 -32.11 -27.13
CA LEU A 702 -11.56 -30.70 -26.82
C LEU A 702 -12.25 -30.00 -28.00
N LEU A 703 -11.75 -30.18 -29.22
CA LEU A 703 -12.34 -29.56 -30.40
C LEU A 703 -13.76 -30.08 -30.66
N ASP A 704 -14.02 -31.37 -30.52
CA ASP A 704 -15.37 -31.93 -30.73
C ASP A 704 -16.38 -31.30 -29.75
N THR A 705 -15.96 -31.07 -28.51
CA THR A 705 -16.79 -30.38 -27.50
C THR A 705 -16.99 -28.90 -27.84
N ILE A 706 -15.90 -28.17 -28.12
CA ILE A 706 -15.95 -26.72 -28.32
C ILE A 706 -16.72 -26.37 -29.61
N LEU A 707 -16.50 -27.12 -30.68
CA LEU A 707 -17.12 -26.86 -31.98
C LEU A 707 -18.61 -27.23 -31.97
N ALA A 708 -19.03 -28.19 -31.16
CA ALA A 708 -20.45 -28.50 -30.96
C ALA A 708 -21.23 -27.33 -30.31
N GLU A 709 -20.54 -26.44 -29.61
CA GLU A 709 -21.11 -25.23 -28.99
C GLU A 709 -20.86 -23.95 -29.82
N ASP A 710 -20.50 -24.07 -31.10
CA ASP A 710 -20.12 -22.96 -31.99
C ASP A 710 -18.96 -22.09 -31.44
N GLY A 711 -18.09 -22.69 -30.62
CA GLY A 711 -16.90 -22.05 -30.06
C GLY A 711 -15.80 -21.80 -31.10
N ALA A 712 -14.91 -20.86 -30.80
CA ALA A 712 -13.78 -20.47 -31.63
C ALA A 712 -12.46 -20.68 -30.89
N VAL A 713 -11.52 -21.37 -31.54
CA VAL A 713 -10.33 -21.92 -30.88
C VAL A 713 -9.04 -21.37 -31.48
N LEU A 714 -8.14 -20.89 -30.61
CA LEU A 714 -6.74 -20.68 -30.97
C LEU A 714 -5.92 -21.87 -30.50
N VAL A 715 -5.14 -22.49 -31.40
CA VAL A 715 -4.23 -23.58 -31.03
C VAL A 715 -2.79 -23.12 -31.25
N PHE A 716 -2.03 -23.05 -30.15
CA PHE A 716 -0.64 -22.64 -30.15
C PHE A 716 0.30 -23.84 -30.11
N THR A 717 1.34 -23.79 -30.94
CA THR A 717 2.47 -24.74 -30.90
C THR A 717 3.79 -24.03 -31.19
N GLN A 718 4.88 -24.51 -30.60
CA GLN A 718 6.24 -24.04 -30.87
C GLN A 718 6.71 -24.39 -32.28
N TYR A 719 6.17 -25.45 -32.86
CA TYR A 719 6.76 -26.10 -34.02
C TYR A 719 5.85 -25.95 -35.24
N VAL A 720 6.35 -25.26 -36.26
CA VAL A 720 5.67 -25.14 -37.57
C VAL A 720 5.42 -26.51 -38.19
N THR A 721 6.30 -27.48 -37.96
CA THR A 721 6.10 -28.86 -38.42
C THR A 721 4.89 -29.51 -37.75
N MET A 722 4.71 -29.32 -36.44
CA MET A 722 3.54 -29.84 -35.72
C MET A 722 2.26 -29.14 -36.16
N ALA A 723 2.27 -27.82 -36.31
CA ALA A 723 1.11 -27.07 -36.82
C ALA A 723 0.64 -27.60 -38.19
N ARG A 724 1.57 -27.98 -39.08
CA ARG A 724 1.23 -28.59 -40.38
C ARG A 724 0.72 -30.03 -40.27
N LEU A 725 1.10 -30.78 -39.23
CA LEU A 725 0.50 -32.09 -38.95
C LEU A 725 -0.94 -31.90 -38.44
N LEU A 726 -1.16 -30.94 -37.53
CA LEU A 726 -2.49 -30.58 -37.05
C LEU A 726 -3.40 -30.07 -38.18
N GLU A 727 -2.91 -29.19 -39.05
CA GLU A 727 -3.67 -28.68 -40.20
C GLU A 727 -4.16 -29.83 -41.10
N ARG A 728 -3.27 -30.80 -41.40
CA ARG A 728 -3.62 -31.98 -42.20
C ARG A 728 -4.63 -32.89 -41.50
N HIS A 729 -4.41 -33.17 -40.21
CA HIS A 729 -5.32 -33.98 -39.39
C HIS A 729 -6.72 -33.38 -39.33
N LEU A 730 -6.81 -32.09 -39.03
CA LEU A 730 -8.08 -31.36 -38.92
C LEU A 730 -8.77 -31.25 -40.28
N ALA A 731 -8.02 -31.07 -41.38
CA ALA A 731 -8.59 -31.12 -42.73
C ALA A 731 -9.17 -32.50 -43.08
N ALA A 732 -8.50 -33.59 -42.69
CA ALA A 732 -9.03 -34.95 -42.87
C ALA A 732 -10.30 -35.21 -42.05
N ARG A 733 -10.42 -34.55 -40.88
CA ARG A 733 -11.63 -34.54 -40.04
C ARG A 733 -12.72 -33.57 -40.54
N GLY A 734 -12.47 -32.82 -41.62
CA GLY A 734 -13.43 -31.83 -42.15
C GLY A 734 -13.52 -30.52 -41.36
N VAL A 735 -12.57 -30.25 -40.46
CA VAL A 735 -12.52 -29.02 -39.67
C VAL A 735 -11.76 -27.94 -40.43
N ALA A 736 -12.43 -26.84 -40.75
CA ALA A 736 -11.80 -25.70 -41.41
C ALA A 736 -10.82 -24.98 -40.46
N THR A 737 -9.60 -24.75 -40.93
CA THR A 737 -8.56 -24.11 -40.14
C THR A 737 -7.85 -22.98 -40.90
N GLN A 738 -7.23 -22.07 -40.15
CA GLN A 738 -6.22 -21.16 -40.66
C GLN A 738 -4.89 -21.41 -39.96
N PHE A 739 -3.76 -21.14 -40.63
CA PHE A 739 -2.44 -21.32 -40.04
C PHE A 739 -1.51 -20.11 -40.21
N LEU A 740 -1.15 -19.46 -39.10
CA LEU A 740 -0.26 -18.31 -39.07
C LEU A 740 1.13 -18.69 -38.52
N HIS A 741 2.18 -18.39 -39.29
CA HIS A 741 3.57 -18.65 -38.90
C HIS A 741 4.52 -17.48 -39.20
N GLY A 742 5.76 -17.56 -38.71
CA GLY A 742 6.70 -16.43 -38.73
C GLY A 742 7.12 -15.99 -40.14
N GLY A 743 6.94 -16.86 -41.15
CA GLY A 743 7.22 -16.59 -42.55
C GLY A 743 6.04 -16.02 -43.33
N THR A 744 4.85 -15.91 -42.73
CA THR A 744 3.68 -15.32 -43.39
C THR A 744 3.92 -13.82 -43.64
N PRO A 745 3.77 -13.30 -44.87
CA PRO A 745 3.92 -11.87 -45.15
C PRO A 745 2.92 -11.01 -44.37
N VAL A 746 3.30 -9.79 -43.98
CA VAL A 746 2.48 -8.90 -43.14
C VAL A 746 1.07 -8.66 -43.71
N PRO A 747 0.87 -8.33 -45.01
CA PRO A 747 -0.48 -8.13 -45.55
C PRO A 747 -1.37 -9.38 -45.42
N ARG A 748 -0.78 -10.57 -45.63
CA ARG A 748 -1.49 -11.85 -45.52
C ARG A 748 -1.86 -12.18 -44.06
N ARG A 749 -1.05 -11.77 -43.08
CA ARG A 749 -1.40 -11.93 -41.66
C ARG A 749 -2.67 -11.16 -41.31
N GLU A 750 -2.77 -9.92 -41.78
CA GLU A 750 -3.92 -9.06 -41.51
C GLU A 750 -5.21 -9.62 -42.13
N GLU A 751 -5.11 -10.13 -43.35
CA GLU A 751 -6.20 -10.84 -44.02
C GLU A 751 -6.67 -12.04 -43.19
N MET A 752 -5.75 -12.92 -42.77
CA MET A 752 -6.09 -14.12 -41.99
C MET A 752 -6.77 -13.79 -40.65
N VAL A 753 -6.26 -12.76 -39.95
CA VAL A 753 -6.87 -12.27 -38.71
C VAL A 753 -8.29 -11.78 -38.95
N ARG A 754 -8.52 -11.01 -40.02
CA ARG A 754 -9.87 -10.56 -40.40
C ARG A 754 -10.78 -11.76 -40.66
N ARG A 755 -10.37 -12.69 -41.52
CA ARG A 755 -11.16 -13.90 -41.86
C ARG A 755 -11.53 -14.73 -40.63
N PHE A 756 -10.62 -14.85 -39.66
CA PHE A 756 -10.90 -15.53 -38.41
C PHE A 756 -11.95 -14.78 -37.58
N GLN A 757 -11.78 -13.46 -37.42
CA GLN A 757 -12.71 -12.61 -36.68
C GLN A 757 -14.11 -12.54 -37.34
N ASP A 758 -14.18 -12.66 -38.66
CA ASP A 758 -15.43 -12.72 -39.44
C ASP A 758 -16.11 -14.11 -39.40
N GLY A 759 -15.45 -15.11 -38.80
CA GLY A 759 -16.02 -16.44 -38.57
C GLY A 759 -15.83 -17.44 -39.71
N GLU A 760 -14.94 -17.19 -40.67
CA GLU A 760 -14.71 -18.11 -41.80
C GLU A 760 -14.06 -19.45 -41.40
N SER A 761 -13.42 -19.51 -40.23
CA SER A 761 -12.77 -20.71 -39.72
C SER A 761 -12.96 -20.80 -38.20
N PRO A 762 -13.41 -21.95 -37.66
CA PRO A 762 -13.57 -22.11 -36.22
C PRO A 762 -12.22 -22.28 -35.48
N VAL A 763 -11.18 -22.79 -36.15
CA VAL A 763 -9.87 -23.04 -35.52
C VAL A 763 -8.78 -22.21 -36.21
N PHE A 764 -7.96 -21.52 -35.40
CA PHE A 764 -6.78 -20.81 -35.86
C PHE A 764 -5.52 -21.40 -35.23
N LEU A 765 -4.68 -22.03 -36.05
CA LEU A 765 -3.37 -22.55 -35.66
C LEU A 765 -2.34 -21.42 -35.69
N LEU A 766 -1.58 -21.26 -34.62
CA LEU A 766 -0.54 -20.23 -34.50
C LEU A 766 0.77 -20.81 -34.00
N SER A 767 1.88 -20.51 -34.70
CA SER A 767 3.19 -20.76 -34.09
C SER A 767 3.49 -19.70 -33.03
N LEU A 768 3.98 -20.07 -31.85
CA LEU A 768 4.22 -19.12 -30.74
C LEU A 768 5.12 -17.93 -31.14
N LYS A 769 6.16 -18.16 -31.95
CA LYS A 769 7.05 -17.07 -32.45
C LYS A 769 6.34 -16.10 -33.40
N ALA A 770 5.27 -16.53 -34.06
CA ALA A 770 4.46 -15.66 -34.92
C ALA A 770 3.32 -14.97 -34.17
N ALA A 771 3.00 -15.43 -32.96
CA ALA A 771 1.97 -14.89 -32.08
C ALA A 771 2.45 -13.76 -31.15
N GLY A 772 3.77 -13.52 -31.04
CA GLY A 772 4.36 -12.38 -30.32
C GLY A 772 4.11 -11.01 -30.97
N THR A 773 3.01 -10.86 -31.70
CA THR A 773 2.86 -9.89 -32.80
C THR A 773 1.67 -8.95 -32.67
N GLY A 774 1.13 -8.72 -31.47
CA GLY A 774 0.10 -7.68 -31.26
C GLY A 774 -1.31 -8.03 -31.71
N LEU A 775 -1.54 -9.25 -32.21
CA LEU A 775 -2.79 -9.60 -32.88
C LEU A 775 -3.99 -9.49 -31.94
N ASN A 776 -5.11 -8.99 -32.49
CA ASN A 776 -6.39 -8.93 -31.79
C ASN A 776 -7.28 -10.09 -32.26
N LEU A 777 -7.48 -11.09 -31.39
CA LEU A 777 -8.18 -12.35 -31.71
C LEU A 777 -9.34 -12.61 -30.73
N THR A 778 -10.06 -11.54 -30.36
CA THR A 778 -11.15 -11.56 -29.36
C THR A 778 -12.35 -12.45 -29.71
N ARG A 779 -12.49 -12.96 -30.95
CA ARG A 779 -13.52 -13.95 -31.26
C ARG A 779 -13.29 -15.27 -30.53
N ALA A 780 -12.05 -15.63 -30.25
CA ALA A 780 -11.74 -16.89 -29.60
C ALA A 780 -12.16 -16.87 -28.13
N ASP A 781 -13.00 -17.83 -27.75
CA ASP A 781 -13.38 -18.14 -26.37
C ASP A 781 -12.57 -19.32 -25.81
N HIS A 782 -11.85 -20.07 -26.67
CA HIS A 782 -10.93 -21.11 -26.25
C HIS A 782 -9.50 -20.89 -26.77
N VAL A 783 -8.53 -21.14 -25.91
CA VAL A 783 -7.10 -21.12 -26.22
C VAL A 783 -6.48 -22.45 -25.80
N ILE A 784 -5.84 -23.16 -26.73
CA ILE A 784 -5.18 -24.43 -26.49
C ILE A 784 -3.68 -24.26 -26.70
N HIS A 785 -2.89 -24.42 -25.64
CA HIS A 785 -1.44 -24.57 -25.73
C HIS A 785 -1.11 -26.04 -25.92
N PHE A 786 -0.85 -26.43 -27.16
CA PHE A 786 -0.57 -27.82 -27.53
C PHE A 786 0.76 -28.31 -26.94
N ASP A 787 1.76 -27.43 -26.84
CA ASP A 787 3.03 -27.70 -26.19
C ASP A 787 3.46 -26.56 -25.27
N ARG A 788 4.05 -26.92 -24.13
CA ARG A 788 4.44 -25.96 -23.09
C ARG A 788 5.68 -25.16 -23.49
N TRP A 789 5.58 -23.85 -23.42
CA TRP A 789 6.73 -22.94 -23.45
C TRP A 789 7.25 -22.75 -22.03
N TRP A 790 8.56 -22.89 -21.83
CA TRP A 790 9.15 -22.90 -20.48
C TRP A 790 9.12 -21.55 -19.76
N ASN A 791 8.91 -20.46 -20.51
CA ASN A 791 8.73 -19.11 -19.96
C ASN A 791 7.22 -18.74 -19.93
N PRO A 792 6.55 -18.73 -18.75
CA PRO A 792 5.13 -18.43 -18.63
C PRO A 792 4.71 -17.12 -19.29
N ALA A 793 5.58 -16.10 -19.28
CA ALA A 793 5.33 -14.80 -19.89
C ALA A 793 4.97 -14.88 -21.38
N VAL A 794 5.56 -15.83 -22.13
CA VAL A 794 5.29 -16.01 -23.56
C VAL A 794 3.94 -16.70 -23.78
N GLU A 795 3.57 -17.65 -22.93
CA GLU A 795 2.25 -18.30 -22.96
C GLU A 795 1.14 -17.31 -22.58
N ASP A 796 1.37 -16.50 -21.55
CA ASP A 796 0.47 -15.42 -21.13
C ASP A 796 0.28 -14.41 -22.26
N GLN A 797 1.37 -14.01 -22.93
CA GLN A 797 1.30 -13.10 -24.07
C GLN A 797 0.53 -13.71 -25.26
N ALA A 798 0.58 -15.04 -25.45
CA ALA A 798 -0.20 -15.71 -26.48
C ALA A 798 -1.68 -15.81 -26.10
N THR A 799 -1.99 -16.13 -24.84
CA THR A 799 -3.34 -16.21 -24.28
C THR A 799 -4.06 -14.86 -24.30
N ASP A 800 -3.34 -13.79 -23.94
CA ASP A 800 -3.84 -12.43 -23.90
C ASP A 800 -4.21 -11.85 -25.30
N ARG A 801 -3.96 -12.60 -26.38
CA ARG A 801 -4.47 -12.27 -27.73
C ARG A 801 -5.98 -12.48 -27.84
N ALA A 802 -6.51 -13.48 -27.15
CA ALA A 802 -7.94 -13.73 -27.02
C ALA A 802 -8.53 -13.03 -25.79
N TYR A 803 -7.78 -13.01 -24.68
CA TYR A 803 -8.20 -12.38 -23.43
C TYR A 803 -7.81 -10.88 -23.37
N ARG A 804 -8.51 -10.06 -24.15
CA ARG A 804 -8.24 -8.61 -24.28
C ARG A 804 -9.53 -7.80 -24.19
N ILE A 805 -9.41 -6.50 -23.88
CA ILE A 805 -10.55 -5.56 -23.93
C ILE A 805 -11.23 -5.66 -25.30
N GLY A 806 -12.55 -5.89 -25.29
CA GLY A 806 -13.35 -6.23 -26.46
C GLY A 806 -13.76 -7.70 -26.53
N GLN A 807 -13.22 -8.54 -25.65
CA GLN A 807 -13.73 -9.88 -25.38
C GLN A 807 -15.06 -9.80 -24.65
N THR A 808 -16.06 -10.51 -25.14
CA THR A 808 -17.43 -10.55 -24.58
C THR A 808 -17.79 -11.92 -24.00
N LYS A 809 -16.96 -12.94 -24.22
CA LYS A 809 -17.18 -14.31 -23.74
C LYS A 809 -16.11 -14.71 -22.71
N PRO A 810 -16.45 -15.56 -21.72
CA PRO A 810 -15.45 -16.21 -20.88
C PRO A 810 -14.39 -16.91 -21.72
N VAL A 811 -13.12 -16.81 -21.33
CA VAL A 811 -12.00 -17.42 -22.06
C VAL A 811 -11.49 -18.64 -21.30
N GLN A 812 -11.54 -19.80 -21.94
CA GLN A 812 -11.03 -21.07 -21.42
C GLN A 812 -9.65 -21.36 -22.02
N VAL A 813 -8.65 -21.53 -21.17
CA VAL A 813 -7.26 -21.79 -21.56
C VAL A 813 -6.89 -23.22 -21.17
N HIS A 814 -6.57 -24.03 -22.16
CA HIS A 814 -6.24 -25.45 -22.02
C HIS A 814 -4.74 -25.63 -22.25
N ARG A 815 -4.01 -26.12 -21.24
CA ARG A 815 -2.57 -26.39 -21.34
C ARG A 815 -2.36 -27.90 -21.35
N LEU A 816 -1.98 -28.45 -22.50
CA LEU A 816 -1.79 -29.89 -22.66
C LEU A 816 -0.43 -30.30 -22.11
N ILE A 817 -0.41 -31.24 -21.17
CA ILE A 817 0.80 -31.66 -20.46
C ILE A 817 0.94 -33.17 -20.55
N ALA A 818 2.02 -33.67 -21.15
CA ALA A 818 2.32 -35.09 -21.12
C ALA A 818 2.78 -35.52 -19.71
N GLU A 819 1.97 -36.34 -19.04
CA GLU A 819 2.14 -36.74 -17.65
C GLU A 819 3.38 -37.63 -17.45
N GLY A 820 4.10 -37.46 -16.34
CA GLY A 820 5.32 -38.23 -16.04
C GLY A 820 6.54 -37.86 -16.89
N THR A 821 6.42 -36.88 -17.80
CA THR A 821 7.49 -36.45 -18.71
C THR A 821 8.21 -35.18 -18.22
N VAL A 822 9.15 -34.70 -19.03
CA VAL A 822 9.81 -33.39 -18.87
C VAL A 822 8.82 -32.22 -18.81
N GLU A 823 7.67 -32.30 -19.49
CA GLU A 823 6.66 -31.24 -19.48
C GLU A 823 5.99 -31.10 -18.11
N ASP A 824 5.61 -32.23 -17.52
CA ASP A 824 4.99 -32.32 -16.19
C ASP A 824 5.97 -31.88 -15.09
N ARG A 825 7.22 -32.35 -15.16
CA ARG A 825 8.27 -31.94 -14.20
C ARG A 825 8.52 -30.44 -14.23
N ILE A 826 8.59 -29.83 -15.42
CA ILE A 826 8.76 -28.38 -15.53
C ILE A 826 7.52 -27.62 -15.04
N ALA A 827 6.31 -28.11 -15.34
CA ALA A 827 5.09 -27.50 -14.81
C ALA A 827 5.09 -27.49 -13.27
N ALA A 828 5.37 -28.62 -12.63
CA ALA A 828 5.46 -28.73 -11.17
C ALA A 828 6.57 -27.85 -10.56
N MET A 829 7.70 -27.68 -11.27
CA MET A 829 8.78 -26.81 -10.83
C MET A 829 8.42 -25.32 -10.88
N LEU A 830 7.70 -24.91 -11.92
CA LEU A 830 7.23 -23.52 -12.07
C LEU A 830 6.29 -23.12 -10.93
N GLU A 831 5.52 -24.05 -10.38
CA GLU A 831 4.66 -23.81 -9.22
C GLU A 831 5.44 -23.69 -7.89
N THR A 832 6.52 -24.44 -7.72
CA THR A 832 7.22 -24.57 -6.44
C THR A 832 8.30 -23.52 -6.16
N LYS A 833 8.53 -22.53 -7.04
CA LYS A 833 9.52 -21.44 -6.90
C LYS A 833 10.90 -21.89 -6.37
N ARG A 834 11.47 -22.97 -6.91
CA ARG A 834 12.79 -23.50 -6.52
C ARG A 834 13.92 -22.83 -7.33
N SER A 835 15.17 -22.87 -6.84
CA SER A 835 16.35 -22.39 -7.58
C SER A 835 16.52 -23.06 -8.95
N LEU A 836 16.16 -24.34 -9.06
CA LEU A 836 16.11 -25.06 -10.34
C LEU A 836 15.08 -24.43 -11.30
N ALA A 837 13.97 -23.88 -10.79
CA ALA A 837 12.97 -23.18 -11.60
C ALA A 837 13.55 -21.88 -12.19
N GLU A 838 14.45 -21.18 -11.51
CA GLU A 838 15.14 -20.00 -12.08
C GLU A 838 16.05 -20.38 -13.27
N ALA A 839 16.75 -21.51 -13.19
CA ALA A 839 17.54 -22.03 -14.31
C ALA A 839 16.67 -22.41 -15.52
N VAL A 840 15.49 -22.99 -15.26
CA VAL A 840 14.47 -23.31 -16.28
C VAL A 840 13.88 -22.03 -16.91
N LEU A 841 13.53 -21.04 -16.09
CA LEU A 841 12.97 -19.76 -16.52
C LEU A 841 13.96 -18.89 -17.32
N SER A 842 15.25 -18.96 -16.97
CA SER A 842 16.33 -18.25 -17.66
C SER A 842 16.82 -18.95 -18.93
N ASN A 843 16.20 -20.08 -19.33
CA ASN A 843 16.63 -20.94 -20.44
C ASN A 843 18.07 -21.48 -20.29
N ASN A 844 18.61 -21.55 -19.06
CA ASN A 844 19.96 -22.03 -18.77
C ASN A 844 19.99 -23.54 -18.46
N PHE A 845 19.12 -24.35 -19.09
CA PHE A 845 19.08 -25.81 -18.95
C PHE A 845 20.44 -26.49 -19.22
N THR A 846 21.28 -25.82 -20.01
CA THR A 846 22.62 -26.29 -20.38
C THR A 846 23.63 -26.30 -19.23
N GLU A 847 23.33 -25.65 -18.10
CA GLU A 847 24.19 -25.58 -16.92
C GLU A 847 23.79 -26.58 -15.83
N LEU A 848 22.73 -27.36 -16.02
CA LEU A 848 22.30 -28.40 -15.07
C LEU A 848 23.35 -29.50 -14.94
N THR A 849 23.48 -30.06 -13.74
CA THR A 849 24.29 -31.28 -13.53
C THR A 849 23.64 -32.48 -14.22
N ASP A 850 24.40 -33.54 -14.48
CA ASP A 850 23.86 -34.75 -15.12
C ASP A 850 22.76 -35.41 -14.26
N ALA A 851 22.90 -35.37 -12.93
CA ALA A 851 21.91 -35.89 -12.00
C ALA A 851 20.61 -35.06 -12.03
N ASP A 852 20.73 -33.73 -12.02
CA ASP A 852 19.56 -32.84 -12.11
C ASP A 852 18.86 -32.96 -13.45
N LEU A 853 19.64 -33.10 -14.53
CA LEU A 853 19.11 -33.29 -15.88
C LEU A 853 18.39 -34.63 -16.00
N LEU A 854 18.97 -35.73 -15.50
CA LEU A 854 18.32 -37.04 -15.49
C LEU A 854 17.00 -36.97 -14.71
N ASN A 855 17.03 -36.35 -13.52
CA ASN A 855 15.83 -36.09 -12.72
C ASN A 855 14.93 -35.00 -13.31
N LEU A 856 15.22 -34.42 -14.47
CA LEU A 856 14.31 -33.57 -15.22
C LEU A 856 13.67 -34.34 -16.39
N VAL A 857 14.39 -35.30 -16.98
CA VAL A 857 13.96 -35.94 -18.23
C VAL A 857 13.43 -37.35 -18.07
N GLU A 858 13.77 -38.06 -17.00
CA GLU A 858 13.37 -39.46 -16.82
C GLU A 858 11.83 -39.62 -16.81
N LEU A 859 11.32 -40.71 -17.38
CA LEU A 859 9.89 -41.03 -17.37
C LEU A 859 9.52 -41.69 -16.03
N ARG A 860 8.35 -41.38 -15.45
CA ARG A 860 7.85 -42.00 -14.20
C ARG A 860 6.59 -42.82 -14.39
#